data_AF-A0A7R7TC59-F1
#
_entry.id   AF-A0A7R7TC59-F1
#
_cell.length_a   1.000
_cell.length_b   1.000
_cell.length_c   1.000
_cell.angle_alpha   90.00
_cell.angle_beta   90.00
_cell.angle_gamma   90.00
#
_symmetry.space_group_name_H-M   'P 1'
#
loop_
_entity.id
_entity.type
_entity.pdbx_description
1 polymer ?
#
loop_
_entity_poly.entity_id
_entity_poly.type
_entity_poly.pdbx_seq_one_letter_code
_entity_poly.pdbx_strand_id
1 'polypeptide(L)'
;MNENTAPIVARRVVLLVKSQKFAGQAGYFLQGGRWHAIKHDKPAPKGAPKAKHPGAAGQHAPVVLTDEQVEQLKYPAEKAATNKEMAAHNNVHLPKLLEHAANGDATAILGTGFGTNSHSKKKALAANVLLGMMGSSHKVELGQAAGSHPAVQVPAAHEPAEAPAKPAEKPKLGPVGQALKEAIKEPAAQSATPGLAMPAFVEGKTTNSVVSYYEGQAQKILDMAAAGDAVGLAAMKEAGLKQNAKGKVSNTFAGKTQNSKLLLALHGQALEQANGGKPAPEAEKPAEPKPEPKAEKPAPAPASPEQAAEPQAATSKLSQIPWDSLVLPDRNTNAKSHNGKVAQIKAMAEAGDLAGLEAFTAGKNTYGTKQKKLAALAAAALKEDAAAPAPIEQAKPAEQPAPEPAATEPAEQGPKEGDTKPAADGGTLVFSKGRWHKQEQPKAAEPAPPAEPEPAAAVPAGKKLKPSEAIAIGKGLKTASGMKAKLKALAVAGDVAGLQEFISVANGLPASKKYAEKLITAMTDGEPGAAAPPKAAPKPATAGGIESMDAWTQTGPQGGSNPGGKFKDQDGVEWYCKFPGNEDVAKSEVLAAKLYGAAGVSGQDAKLVMKDGKLGIASRWHDVSKVSPAALAKADGVAAGFAADAWLGNWDVVGLGYDNLQLDATGKAMRIDAGGSLEYRAQGGKKAFGNVVTEIDSLRDPKINPQSAAVFGKMTKADITAGVAKVLKVSDAQIHALVNTYGPGDAAHKKALAETLIARKADLLAKFPKAKKAKKHTFKPEKISEPPSFLNWGGSGKDGPSSKPFVNQANEKAVQAIYEAAKTGSIDAVKELTAETYDKATGEVTGSAKVLEHPSQHVKGYAQQAINEINYQLNPPKRFRFEGGHPLSSLNSAYPSHKGPPHSDAVEKAGKFLVLGEPGTVSLDALALPKITHASGQLTKATYSPAAQSAIQGMPETQKQAIKAYTGSSYVGMNSSLWTGNPTGAAKAAGEALHTMGHDIAPGTVLSRKLSVQGAALDQILKSTGKVLQEPAIMSTSIRPSSWSGNVQLKLHVGPGVKGLWVGPGSAGGSKALSMNAGEDELILPPNTRLLILSVKKPSGPDADGFGAGAQHVIEAVILPSMQAS
;
A
#
# COMPACT_ATOMS: atom_id res chain seq x y z
N MET A 1 -90.68 36.84 0.78
CA MET A 1 -89.97 35.63 0.31
C MET A 1 -88.47 35.88 0.52
N ASN A 2 -87.97 35.93 1.76
CA ASN A 2 -87.79 34.87 2.78
C ASN A 2 -86.51 34.04 2.54
N GLU A 3 -85.65 33.73 3.51
CA GLU A 3 -85.40 34.37 4.83
C GLU A 3 -84.14 33.78 5.52
N ASN A 4 -83.75 34.38 6.65
CA ASN A 4 -83.08 33.79 7.82
C ASN A 4 -81.60 33.28 7.80
N THR A 5 -80.78 34.07 8.52
CA THR A 5 -79.89 33.67 9.64
C THR A 5 -78.46 33.12 9.43
N ALA A 6 -77.58 33.62 10.30
CA ALA A 6 -76.21 33.15 10.64
C ALA A 6 -76.30 32.30 11.96
N PRO A 7 -75.23 31.92 12.74
CA PRO A 7 -73.84 32.44 12.77
C PRO A 7 -72.68 31.46 13.18
N ILE A 8 -71.46 32.02 13.31
CA ILE A 8 -70.41 31.74 14.34
C ILE A 8 -69.51 30.46 14.32
N VAL A 9 -68.19 30.73 14.19
CA VAL A 9 -66.99 30.12 14.86
C VAL A 9 -66.49 28.68 14.56
N ALA A 10 -65.39 28.65 13.78
CA ALA A 10 -64.10 27.92 13.94
C ALA A 10 -63.98 26.40 14.24
N ARG A 11 -63.14 25.74 13.42
CA ARG A 11 -61.93 25.01 13.89
C ARG A 11 -60.87 24.83 12.80
N ARG A 12 -59.59 24.69 13.19
CA ARG A 12 -58.45 24.38 12.29
C ARG A 12 -58.31 22.88 12.08
N VAL A 13 -57.95 22.45 10.87
CA VAL A 13 -57.15 21.25 10.60
C VAL A 13 -56.03 21.63 9.62
N VAL A 14 -54.82 21.13 9.83
CA VAL A 14 -53.64 21.42 9.00
C VAL A 14 -53.10 20.13 8.42
N LEU A 15 -52.89 20.10 7.10
CA LEU A 15 -52.25 18.99 6.39
C LEU A 15 -50.84 19.41 5.94
N LEU A 16 -49.81 18.71 6.42
CA LEU A 16 -48.41 19.07 6.16
C LEU A 16 -47.92 18.56 4.79
N VAL A 17 -47.26 19.43 4.04
CA VAL A 17 -46.37 19.04 2.94
C VAL A 17 -44.96 19.59 3.19
N LYS A 18 -44.00 18.66 3.31
CA LYS A 18 -42.54 18.79 3.19
C LYS A 18 -41.94 20.23 3.23
N SER A 19 -41.61 20.72 4.42
CA SER A 19 -40.75 21.91 4.57
C SER A 19 -39.26 21.53 4.59
N GLN A 20 -38.49 22.06 3.64
CA GLN A 20 -37.03 22.16 3.79
C GLN A 20 -36.72 23.20 4.88
N LYS A 21 -35.75 22.91 5.77
CA LYS A 21 -35.42 23.81 6.90
C LYS A 21 -34.60 25.02 6.45
N PHE A 22 -35.26 26.03 5.89
CA PHE A 22 -34.71 27.37 5.72
C PHE A 22 -35.09 28.25 6.93
N ALA A 23 -34.19 28.35 7.91
CA ALA A 23 -34.31 29.29 9.02
C ALA A 23 -33.02 30.12 9.14
N GLY A 24 -33.14 31.45 9.15
CA GLY A 24 -32.04 32.35 9.55
C GLY A 24 -31.47 33.34 8.53
N GLN A 25 -31.99 33.49 7.30
CA GLN A 25 -31.55 34.58 6.41
C GLN A 25 -32.28 35.89 6.71
N ALA A 26 -31.79 36.63 7.71
CA ALA A 26 -32.09 38.05 7.87
C ALA A 26 -31.29 38.90 6.85
N GLY A 27 -31.95 39.80 6.14
CA GLY A 27 -31.32 40.70 5.18
C GLY A 27 -32.28 41.19 4.09
N TYR A 28 -31.72 41.88 3.10
CA TYR A 28 -32.42 42.47 1.96
C TYR A 28 -31.75 42.03 0.65
N PHE A 29 -32.49 42.09 -0.45
CA PHE A 29 -31.98 41.85 -1.79
C PHE A 29 -32.43 42.94 -2.77
N LEU A 30 -31.61 43.26 -3.75
CA LEU A 30 -31.95 44.25 -4.77
C LEU A 30 -32.65 43.59 -5.96
N GLN A 31 -33.79 44.13 -6.39
CA GLN A 31 -34.47 43.72 -7.63
C GLN A 31 -35.18 44.94 -8.26
N GLY A 32 -34.83 45.25 -9.51
CA GLY A 32 -35.41 46.39 -10.24
C GLY A 32 -35.08 47.75 -9.62
N GLY A 33 -33.82 47.96 -9.22
CA GLY A 33 -33.35 49.20 -8.59
C GLY A 33 -33.89 49.48 -7.18
N ARG A 34 -34.71 48.58 -6.61
CA ARG A 34 -35.30 48.71 -5.26
C ARG A 34 -34.88 47.55 -4.36
N TRP A 35 -34.70 47.85 -3.07
CA TRP A 35 -34.39 46.88 -2.04
C TRP A 35 -35.66 46.23 -1.48
N HIS A 36 -35.67 44.90 -1.43
CA HIS A 36 -36.76 44.09 -0.90
C HIS A 36 -36.25 43.28 0.30
N ALA A 37 -37.02 43.23 1.38
CA ALA A 37 -36.67 42.40 2.53
C ALA A 37 -36.74 40.91 2.17
N ILE A 38 -35.75 40.11 2.57
CA ILE A 38 -35.80 38.66 2.46
C ILE A 38 -36.82 38.16 3.48
N LYS A 39 -37.94 37.61 3.00
CA LYS A 39 -39.00 37.06 3.85
C LYS A 39 -38.97 35.53 3.83
N HIS A 40 -39.46 34.92 4.90
CA HIS A 40 -39.45 33.46 5.08
C HIS A 40 -40.26 32.71 4.01
N ASP A 41 -41.24 33.36 3.39
CA ASP A 41 -42.07 32.86 2.29
C ASP A 41 -41.48 33.15 0.90
N LYS A 42 -40.56 34.12 0.77
CA LYS A 42 -40.02 34.62 -0.50
C LYS A 42 -38.50 34.81 -0.42
N PRO A 43 -37.71 33.76 -0.72
CA PRO A 43 -36.26 33.87 -0.78
C PRO A 43 -35.83 34.76 -1.97
N ALA A 44 -34.75 35.49 -1.78
CA ALA A 44 -34.15 36.34 -2.81
C ALA A 44 -33.84 35.56 -4.11
N PRO A 45 -34.09 36.15 -5.31
CA PRO A 45 -33.78 35.55 -6.60
C PRO A 45 -32.33 35.09 -6.74
N LYS A 46 -32.12 34.02 -7.50
CA LYS A 46 -30.81 33.37 -7.67
C LYS A 46 -29.84 34.29 -8.40
N GLY A 47 -28.95 34.93 -7.64
CA GLY A 47 -27.94 35.87 -8.16
C GLY A 47 -28.24 37.35 -7.89
N ALA A 48 -29.37 37.67 -7.25
CA ALA A 48 -29.63 39.03 -6.78
C ALA A 48 -28.61 39.45 -5.70
N PRO A 49 -28.08 40.69 -5.71
CA PRO A 49 -27.26 41.23 -4.63
C PRO A 49 -27.98 41.14 -3.29
N LYS A 50 -27.26 40.79 -2.22
CA LYS A 50 -27.79 40.69 -0.85
C LYS A 50 -26.99 41.57 0.10
N ALA A 51 -27.69 42.29 0.97
CA ALA A 51 -27.13 43.11 2.03
C ALA A 51 -27.84 42.85 3.37
N LYS A 52 -27.24 43.23 4.50
CA LYS A 52 -27.96 43.21 5.79
C LYS A 52 -28.97 44.35 5.93
N HIS A 53 -28.79 45.46 5.20
CA HIS A 53 -29.66 46.65 5.24
C HIS A 53 -29.69 47.36 3.87
N PRO A 54 -30.78 48.05 3.46
CA PRO A 54 -30.86 48.80 2.19
C PRO A 54 -29.85 49.95 2.03
N GLY A 55 -29.32 50.45 3.14
CA GLY A 55 -28.35 51.56 3.17
C GLY A 55 -26.88 51.13 3.24
N ALA A 56 -26.57 49.85 2.99
CA ALA A 56 -25.20 49.34 3.04
C ALA A 56 -24.41 49.86 1.83
N ALA A 57 -23.24 50.49 2.04
CA ALA A 57 -22.42 51.24 1.07
C ALA A 57 -23.09 52.45 0.36
N GLY A 58 -24.38 52.38 0.03
CA GLY A 58 -25.15 53.46 -0.58
C GLY A 58 -25.10 53.49 -2.12
N GLN A 59 -25.93 54.35 -2.71
CA GLN A 59 -25.83 54.67 -4.14
C GLN A 59 -24.83 55.82 -4.35
N HIS A 60 -23.93 55.59 -5.30
CA HIS A 60 -22.92 56.53 -5.74
C HIS A 60 -23.33 57.18 -7.08
N ALA A 61 -22.58 58.18 -7.54
CA ALA A 61 -22.78 58.74 -8.86
C ALA A 61 -22.61 57.64 -9.95
N PRO A 62 -23.58 57.49 -10.88
CA PRO A 62 -23.47 56.55 -12.00
C PRO A 62 -22.19 56.74 -12.82
N VAL A 63 -21.54 55.62 -13.15
CA VAL A 63 -20.35 55.58 -14.01
C VAL A 63 -20.68 54.77 -15.26
N VAL A 64 -20.84 55.48 -16.37
CA VAL A 64 -20.87 54.90 -17.73
C VAL A 64 -19.49 55.10 -18.35
N LEU A 65 -18.90 54.02 -18.85
CA LEU A 65 -17.64 54.05 -19.59
C LEU A 65 -17.92 54.16 -21.09
N THR A 66 -17.00 54.79 -21.85
CA THR A 66 -17.03 54.72 -23.32
C THR A 66 -16.60 53.34 -23.81
N ASP A 67 -16.95 52.94 -25.03
CA ASP A 67 -16.61 51.62 -25.56
C ASP A 67 -15.10 51.34 -25.56
N GLU A 68 -14.27 52.35 -25.84
CA GLU A 68 -12.80 52.28 -25.75
C GLU A 68 -12.30 51.96 -24.33
N GLN A 69 -13.00 52.44 -23.30
CA GLN A 69 -12.69 52.22 -21.89
C GLN A 69 -13.20 50.85 -21.42
N VAL A 70 -14.35 50.41 -21.95
CA VAL A 70 -14.88 49.05 -21.77
C VAL A 70 -13.94 48.01 -22.39
N GLU A 71 -13.39 48.27 -23.58
CA GLU A 71 -12.47 47.36 -24.27
C GLU A 71 -11.16 47.16 -23.49
N GLN A 72 -10.62 48.20 -22.86
CA GLN A 72 -9.43 48.10 -21.99
C GLN A 72 -9.63 47.15 -20.78
N LEU A 73 -10.88 46.97 -20.33
CA LEU A 73 -11.22 46.04 -19.25
C LEU A 73 -11.41 44.58 -19.72
N LYS A 74 -11.51 44.31 -21.04
CA LYS A 74 -11.60 42.96 -21.62
C LYS A 74 -10.22 42.29 -21.75
N TYR A 75 -10.21 40.99 -22.00
CA TYR A 75 -9.08 40.27 -22.60
C TYR A 75 -9.15 40.37 -24.14
N PRO A 76 -8.01 40.38 -24.87
CA PRO A 76 -8.00 40.39 -26.33
C PRO A 76 -8.86 39.26 -26.93
N ALA A 77 -9.62 39.56 -27.99
CA ALA A 77 -10.61 38.65 -28.57
C ALA A 77 -10.02 37.28 -28.95
N GLU A 78 -8.81 37.24 -29.52
CA GLU A 78 -8.06 36.02 -29.88
C GLU A 78 -7.79 35.11 -28.67
N LYS A 79 -7.41 35.71 -27.53
CA LYS A 79 -7.13 34.99 -26.28
C LYS A 79 -8.43 34.56 -25.59
N ALA A 80 -9.52 35.32 -25.75
CA ALA A 80 -10.85 34.92 -25.31
C ALA A 80 -11.44 33.77 -26.15
N ALA A 81 -11.24 33.76 -27.47
CA ALA A 81 -11.73 32.71 -28.38
C ALA A 81 -11.11 31.34 -28.06
N THR A 82 -9.85 31.32 -27.61
CA THR A 82 -9.11 30.11 -27.25
C THR A 82 -9.22 29.73 -25.77
N ASN A 83 -9.56 30.66 -24.87
CA ASN A 83 -9.67 30.43 -23.43
C ASN A 83 -11.06 30.76 -22.86
N LYS A 84 -11.79 29.70 -22.46
CA LYS A 84 -13.15 29.80 -21.90
C LYS A 84 -13.27 30.66 -20.62
N GLU A 85 -12.22 30.77 -19.81
CA GLU A 85 -12.24 31.63 -18.61
C GLU A 85 -12.10 33.12 -18.99
N MET A 86 -11.30 33.43 -20.01
CA MET A 86 -11.18 34.80 -20.54
C MET A 86 -12.45 35.23 -21.26
N ALA A 87 -13.08 34.33 -22.02
CA ALA A 87 -14.42 34.53 -22.58
C ALA A 87 -15.48 34.79 -21.48
N ALA A 88 -15.44 34.05 -20.37
CA ALA A 88 -16.37 34.26 -19.25
C ALA A 88 -16.16 35.62 -18.55
N HIS A 89 -14.92 36.10 -18.44
CA HIS A 89 -14.66 37.48 -17.98
C HIS A 89 -15.29 38.50 -18.93
N ASN A 90 -14.96 38.45 -20.23
CA ASN A 90 -15.44 39.40 -21.23
C ASN A 90 -16.96 39.43 -21.38
N ASN A 91 -17.59 38.26 -21.42
CA ASN A 91 -18.97 38.11 -21.88
C ASN A 91 -19.99 37.96 -20.73
N VAL A 92 -19.53 37.70 -19.49
CA VAL A 92 -20.43 37.37 -18.36
C VAL A 92 -20.11 38.12 -17.07
N HIS A 93 -18.84 38.44 -16.80
CA HIS A 93 -18.45 39.11 -15.54
C HIS A 93 -18.28 40.62 -15.68
N LEU A 94 -17.55 41.08 -16.69
CA LEU A 94 -17.35 42.51 -16.94
C LEU A 94 -18.68 43.24 -17.26
N PRO A 95 -19.59 42.74 -18.12
CA PRO A 95 -20.83 43.45 -18.44
C PRO A 95 -21.71 43.71 -17.22
N LYS A 96 -21.74 42.78 -16.25
CA LYS A 96 -22.51 42.93 -15.00
C LYS A 96 -21.90 43.94 -14.03
N LEU A 97 -20.57 44.03 -13.98
CA LEU A 97 -19.90 45.07 -13.20
C LEU A 97 -20.17 46.46 -13.79
N LEU A 98 -20.18 46.58 -15.12
CA LEU A 98 -20.55 47.80 -15.83
C LEU A 98 -22.04 48.16 -15.64
N GLU A 99 -22.94 47.17 -15.67
CA GLU A 99 -24.36 47.34 -15.36
C GLU A 99 -24.56 47.90 -13.95
N HIS A 100 -23.88 47.37 -12.93
CA HIS A 100 -23.96 47.91 -11.57
C HIS A 100 -23.35 49.32 -11.45
N ALA A 101 -22.23 49.60 -12.12
CA ALA A 101 -21.60 50.91 -12.11
C ALA A 101 -22.45 51.99 -12.80
N ALA A 102 -23.06 51.66 -13.94
CA ALA A 102 -24.00 52.52 -14.67
C ALA A 102 -25.30 52.80 -13.89
N ASN A 103 -25.61 52.00 -12.88
CA ASN A 103 -26.72 52.22 -11.94
C ASN A 103 -26.29 52.88 -10.61
N GLY A 104 -25.02 53.26 -10.45
CA GLY A 104 -24.51 53.82 -9.19
C GLY A 104 -24.39 52.82 -8.02
N ASP A 105 -24.54 51.53 -8.29
CA ASP A 105 -24.72 50.48 -7.28
C ASP A 105 -23.38 49.89 -6.80
N ALA A 106 -22.68 50.65 -5.95
CA ALA A 106 -21.46 50.18 -5.29
C ALA A 106 -21.74 48.93 -4.42
N THR A 107 -22.93 48.82 -3.85
CA THR A 107 -23.34 47.71 -2.99
C THR A 107 -23.33 46.37 -3.73
N ALA A 108 -23.79 46.30 -4.98
CA ALA A 108 -23.73 45.09 -5.78
C ALA A 108 -22.31 44.73 -6.25
N ILE A 109 -21.47 45.74 -6.53
CA ILE A 109 -20.06 45.51 -6.88
C ILE A 109 -19.30 44.95 -5.66
N LEU A 110 -19.45 45.58 -4.49
CA LEU A 110 -18.88 45.09 -3.22
C LEU A 110 -19.51 43.75 -2.77
N GLY A 111 -20.79 43.53 -3.10
CA GLY A 111 -21.51 42.29 -2.84
C GLY A 111 -21.15 41.13 -3.78
N THR A 112 -20.37 41.38 -4.83
CA THR A 112 -19.93 40.35 -5.77
C THR A 112 -18.84 39.45 -5.17
N GLY A 113 -18.81 38.18 -5.60
CA GLY A 113 -17.75 37.23 -5.25
C GLY A 113 -16.60 37.23 -6.26
N PHE A 114 -15.37 37.12 -5.77
CA PHE A 114 -14.13 37.16 -6.54
C PHE A 114 -13.23 35.99 -6.11
N GLY A 115 -12.86 35.10 -7.04
CA GLY A 115 -11.96 33.98 -6.75
C GLY A 115 -10.48 34.41 -6.66
N THR A 116 -9.60 33.41 -6.62
CA THR A 116 -8.13 33.60 -6.56
C THR A 116 -7.40 33.28 -7.87
N ASN A 117 -8.10 32.73 -8.87
CA ASN A 117 -7.53 32.41 -10.19
C ASN A 117 -7.32 33.65 -11.07
N SER A 118 -6.58 33.49 -12.18
CA SER A 118 -6.12 34.62 -13.00
C SER A 118 -7.25 35.47 -13.60
N HIS A 119 -8.39 34.87 -13.99
CA HIS A 119 -9.54 35.65 -14.46
C HIS A 119 -10.23 36.43 -13.33
N SER A 120 -10.25 35.87 -12.10
CA SER A 120 -10.77 36.58 -10.93
C SER A 120 -9.90 37.78 -10.54
N LYS A 121 -8.59 37.74 -10.82
CA LYS A 121 -7.70 38.91 -10.67
C LYS A 121 -8.17 40.08 -11.55
N LYS A 122 -8.39 39.87 -12.86
CA LYS A 122 -8.88 40.95 -13.75
C LYS A 122 -10.31 41.39 -13.41
N LYS A 123 -11.16 40.46 -12.94
CA LYS A 123 -12.51 40.78 -12.43
C LYS A 123 -12.49 41.70 -11.20
N ALA A 124 -11.64 41.42 -10.21
CA ALA A 124 -11.50 42.24 -9.01
C ALA A 124 -10.88 43.61 -9.32
N LEU A 125 -9.90 43.67 -10.23
CA LEU A 125 -9.31 44.92 -10.72
C LEU A 125 -10.36 45.81 -11.38
N ALA A 126 -11.19 45.26 -12.29
CA ALA A 126 -12.27 46.00 -12.94
C ALA A 126 -13.32 46.52 -11.93
N ALA A 127 -13.70 45.72 -10.94
CA ALA A 127 -14.58 46.13 -9.86
C ALA A 127 -14.00 47.30 -9.04
N ASN A 128 -12.72 47.23 -8.68
CA ASN A 128 -12.03 48.30 -7.94
C ASN A 128 -11.86 49.59 -8.74
N VAL A 129 -11.67 49.51 -10.05
CA VAL A 129 -11.64 50.68 -10.95
C VAL A 129 -12.99 51.37 -10.97
N LEU A 130 -14.08 50.62 -11.15
CA LEU A 130 -15.44 51.17 -11.17
C LEU A 130 -15.82 51.79 -9.81
N LEU A 131 -15.56 51.11 -8.70
CA LEU A 131 -15.75 51.65 -7.35
C LEU A 131 -14.99 52.95 -7.12
N GLY A 132 -13.73 53.04 -7.56
CA GLY A 132 -12.93 54.26 -7.47
C GLY A 132 -13.49 55.42 -8.30
N MET A 133 -13.97 55.15 -9.52
CA MET A 133 -14.63 56.17 -10.37
C MET A 133 -15.98 56.63 -9.81
N MET A 134 -16.70 55.74 -9.12
CA MET A 134 -17.95 56.04 -8.39
C MET A 134 -17.68 56.85 -7.10
N GLY A 135 -16.41 57.05 -6.70
CA GLY A 135 -16.03 57.73 -5.47
C GLY A 135 -16.25 56.89 -4.21
N SER A 136 -16.27 55.56 -4.33
CA SER A 136 -16.36 54.66 -3.17
C SER A 136 -14.98 54.49 -2.52
N SER A 137 -14.92 54.65 -1.21
CA SER A 137 -13.72 54.42 -0.40
C SER A 137 -13.40 52.93 -0.21
N HIS A 138 -14.33 52.04 -0.57
CA HIS A 138 -14.22 50.60 -0.41
C HIS A 138 -13.62 49.90 -1.63
N LYS A 139 -12.92 48.78 -1.39
CA LYS A 139 -12.28 47.95 -2.42
C LYS A 139 -12.56 46.47 -2.16
N VAL A 140 -12.64 45.69 -3.23
CA VAL A 140 -12.83 44.24 -3.19
C VAL A 140 -11.49 43.49 -3.27
N GLU A 141 -11.40 42.37 -2.56
CA GLU A 141 -10.19 41.54 -2.47
C GLU A 141 -10.31 40.19 -3.22
N LEU A 142 -9.17 39.54 -3.47
CA LEU A 142 -9.11 38.22 -4.10
C LEU A 142 -9.48 37.13 -3.09
N GLY A 143 -10.41 36.25 -3.47
CA GLY A 143 -10.99 35.26 -2.56
C GLY A 143 -12.22 35.77 -1.79
N GLN A 144 -12.62 37.04 -1.97
CA GLN A 144 -13.83 37.59 -1.36
C GLN A 144 -15.08 36.82 -1.78
N ALA A 145 -15.89 36.37 -0.82
CA ALA A 145 -17.15 35.70 -1.09
C ALA A 145 -18.29 36.71 -1.36
N ALA A 146 -19.31 36.29 -2.10
CA ALA A 146 -20.45 37.15 -2.40
C ALA A 146 -21.17 37.57 -1.09
N GLY A 147 -21.37 38.87 -0.91
CA GLY A 147 -21.91 39.48 0.31
C GLY A 147 -20.96 39.48 1.53
N SER A 148 -19.70 39.05 1.40
CA SER A 148 -18.77 39.03 2.55
C SER A 148 -18.07 40.36 2.83
N HIS A 149 -18.14 41.35 1.93
CA HIS A 149 -17.49 42.64 2.13
C HIS A 149 -18.16 43.44 3.29
N PRO A 150 -17.40 44.00 4.25
CA PRO A 150 -17.98 44.64 5.45
C PRO A 150 -19.01 45.73 5.17
N ALA A 151 -18.78 46.58 4.17
CA ALA A 151 -19.70 47.67 3.82
C ALA A 151 -21.08 47.20 3.32
N VAL A 152 -21.24 45.91 2.99
CA VAL A 152 -22.51 45.28 2.58
C VAL A 152 -23.26 44.70 3.81
N GLN A 153 -22.64 44.75 4.99
CA GLN A 153 -23.09 44.09 6.21
C GLN A 153 -23.47 45.01 7.38
N VAL A 154 -23.24 46.32 7.30
CA VAL A 154 -23.52 47.26 8.40
C VAL A 154 -24.94 47.84 8.27
N PRO A 155 -25.75 47.87 9.35
CA PRO A 155 -26.99 48.65 9.38
C PRO A 155 -26.67 50.13 9.62
N ALA A 156 -27.39 51.04 8.94
CA ALA A 156 -27.16 52.47 9.09
C ALA A 156 -27.80 53.01 10.38
N ALA A 157 -27.02 53.74 11.17
CA ALA A 157 -27.49 54.67 12.19
C ALA A 157 -26.99 56.08 11.81
N HIS A 158 -27.76 57.11 12.13
CA HIS A 158 -27.40 58.48 11.76
C HIS A 158 -26.40 59.11 12.73
N GLU A 159 -25.28 59.57 12.20
CA GLU A 159 -24.74 60.90 12.52
C GLU A 159 -24.66 61.71 11.20
N PRO A 160 -24.79 63.04 11.25
CA PRO A 160 -24.88 63.86 10.04
C PRO A 160 -23.54 63.92 9.28
N ALA A 161 -23.61 64.07 7.96
CA ALA A 161 -22.43 64.25 7.14
C ALA A 161 -21.78 65.62 7.42
N GLU A 162 -20.51 65.61 7.83
CA GLU A 162 -19.65 66.78 7.70
C GLU A 162 -19.53 67.15 6.20
N ALA A 163 -19.64 68.43 5.88
CA ALA A 163 -19.73 68.88 4.49
C ALA A 163 -18.43 68.54 3.72
N PRO A 164 -18.51 68.05 2.47
CA PRO A 164 -17.33 67.59 1.76
C PRO A 164 -16.35 68.73 1.51
N ALA A 165 -15.13 68.57 2.03
CA ALA A 165 -13.97 69.30 1.53
C ALA A 165 -13.88 69.13 0.00
N LYS A 166 -13.35 70.16 -0.69
CA LYS A 166 -13.40 70.34 -2.15
C LYS A 166 -13.26 69.03 -2.94
N PRO A 167 -14.06 68.81 -4.00
CA PRO A 167 -14.03 67.57 -4.75
C PRO A 167 -12.61 67.29 -5.28
N ALA A 168 -12.02 66.19 -4.82
CA ALA A 168 -10.87 65.59 -5.49
C ALA A 168 -11.26 65.33 -6.95
N GLU A 169 -10.35 65.58 -7.90
CA GLU A 169 -10.65 65.37 -9.32
C GLU A 169 -11.17 63.94 -9.53
N LYS A 170 -12.32 63.81 -10.23
CA LYS A 170 -12.78 62.52 -10.74
C LYS A 170 -11.60 61.90 -11.50
N PRO A 171 -11.12 60.69 -11.15
CA PRO A 171 -9.91 60.14 -11.74
C PRO A 171 -10.13 59.95 -13.25
N LYS A 172 -9.51 60.85 -14.05
CA LYS A 172 -9.54 60.79 -15.51
C LYS A 172 -9.00 59.42 -15.92
N LEU A 173 -9.63 58.79 -16.91
CA LEU A 173 -9.30 57.40 -17.24
C LEU A 173 -7.93 57.23 -17.93
N GLY A 174 -7.18 58.32 -18.17
CA GLY A 174 -5.78 58.30 -18.56
C GLY A 174 -4.91 57.47 -17.59
N PRO A 175 -4.59 57.94 -16.38
CA PRO A 175 -3.80 57.17 -15.40
C PRO A 175 -4.39 55.80 -15.02
N VAL A 176 -5.71 55.61 -15.06
CA VAL A 176 -6.32 54.31 -14.73
C VAL A 176 -6.20 53.31 -15.89
N GLY A 177 -6.37 53.77 -17.13
CA GLY A 177 -6.04 53.02 -18.34
C GLY A 177 -4.54 52.77 -18.49
N GLN A 178 -3.71 53.67 -17.94
CA GLN A 178 -2.27 53.48 -17.79
C GLN A 178 -1.98 52.35 -16.80
N ALA A 179 -2.52 52.37 -15.58
CA ALA A 179 -2.37 51.28 -14.61
C ALA A 179 -2.86 49.90 -15.14
N LEU A 180 -3.94 49.90 -15.94
CA LEU A 180 -4.44 48.70 -16.64
C LEU A 180 -3.55 48.23 -17.80
N LYS A 181 -2.76 49.12 -18.40
CA LYS A 181 -1.74 48.82 -19.42
C LYS A 181 -0.36 48.54 -18.82
N GLU A 182 -0.04 49.06 -17.64
CA GLU A 182 1.18 48.76 -16.87
C GLU A 182 1.10 47.36 -16.26
N ALA A 183 -0.09 46.95 -15.81
CA ALA A 183 -0.37 45.55 -15.49
C ALA A 183 -0.37 44.60 -16.72
N ILE A 184 -0.28 45.14 -17.95
CA ILE A 184 -0.31 44.37 -19.22
C ILE A 184 0.60 45.01 -20.29
N LYS A 185 1.89 45.22 -19.99
CA LYS A 185 2.91 45.35 -21.05
C LYS A 185 4.26 44.76 -20.64
N GLU A 186 4.88 44.09 -21.60
CA GLU A 186 6.24 43.55 -21.54
C GLU A 186 7.29 44.69 -21.53
N PRO A 187 8.48 44.47 -20.93
CA PRO A 187 9.48 45.52 -20.75
C PRO A 187 10.12 45.97 -22.06
N ALA A 188 10.26 47.29 -22.24
CA ALA A 188 11.09 47.89 -23.27
C ALA A 188 12.36 48.47 -22.61
N ALA A 189 13.52 48.19 -23.20
CA ALA A 189 14.80 48.25 -22.50
C ALA A 189 15.29 49.66 -22.10
N GLN A 190 15.95 49.73 -20.95
CA GLN A 190 17.09 50.63 -20.73
C GLN A 190 18.33 49.79 -20.37
N SER A 191 19.44 50.08 -21.05
CA SER A 191 20.83 49.67 -20.74
C SER A 191 21.07 48.31 -20.07
N ALA A 192 21.06 47.26 -20.89
CA ALA A 192 22.05 46.18 -20.90
C ALA A 192 22.68 45.72 -19.56
N THR A 193 21.96 44.87 -18.83
CA THR A 193 22.54 43.60 -18.34
C THR A 193 21.68 42.44 -18.87
N PRO A 194 22.23 41.23 -19.14
CA PRO A 194 21.50 40.21 -19.91
C PRO A 194 20.33 39.59 -19.12
N GLY A 195 19.13 40.15 -19.28
CA GLY A 195 17.91 39.65 -18.64
C GLY A 195 17.42 38.33 -19.25
N LEU A 196 16.87 37.46 -18.40
CA LEU A 196 16.38 36.15 -18.80
C LEU A 196 15.15 36.20 -19.70
N ALA A 197 15.21 35.49 -20.82
CA ALA A 197 14.13 35.38 -21.79
C ALA A 197 13.43 34.01 -21.71
N MET A 198 12.14 33.98 -22.05
CA MET A 198 11.36 32.75 -22.17
C MET A 198 11.95 31.84 -23.27
N PRO A 199 12.35 30.59 -22.98
CA PRO A 199 12.85 29.68 -24.01
C PRO A 199 11.75 29.26 -24.98
N ALA A 200 12.06 29.19 -26.28
CA ALA A 200 11.16 28.68 -27.29
C ALA A 200 11.00 27.15 -27.17
N PHE A 201 9.95 26.72 -26.47
CA PHE A 201 9.61 25.30 -26.30
C PHE A 201 8.96 24.71 -27.56
N VAL A 202 9.22 23.42 -27.83
CA VAL A 202 8.72 22.72 -29.03
C VAL A 202 7.63 21.72 -28.64
N GLU A 203 6.56 21.64 -29.44
CA GLU A 203 5.40 20.78 -29.18
C GLU A 203 5.70 19.30 -29.45
N GLY A 204 5.09 18.40 -28.67
CA GLY A 204 5.41 16.98 -28.71
C GLY A 204 4.71 16.25 -29.85
N LYS A 205 5.44 15.49 -30.68
CA LYS A 205 4.91 14.72 -31.84
C LYS A 205 3.72 13.78 -31.57
N THR A 206 3.33 13.55 -30.31
CA THR A 206 2.25 12.63 -29.91
C THR A 206 1.33 13.15 -28.79
N THR A 207 1.52 14.38 -28.32
CA THR A 207 0.75 14.99 -27.23
C THR A 207 0.74 16.49 -27.40
N ASN A 208 -0.44 17.10 -27.50
CA ASN A 208 -0.61 18.56 -27.59
C ASN A 208 -0.53 19.22 -26.19
N SER A 209 -0.30 20.53 -26.14
CA SER A 209 -0.16 21.35 -24.91
C SER A 209 1.06 21.02 -24.03
N VAL A 210 2.10 20.39 -24.61
CA VAL A 210 3.41 20.26 -23.97
C VAL A 210 4.09 21.64 -23.89
N VAL A 211 3.95 22.50 -24.91
CA VAL A 211 4.54 23.85 -24.89
C VAL A 211 4.01 24.66 -23.71
N SER A 212 2.69 24.81 -23.58
CA SER A 212 2.09 25.61 -22.50
C SER A 212 2.33 25.05 -21.09
N TYR A 213 2.56 23.74 -20.96
CA TYR A 213 3.03 23.15 -19.70
C TYR A 213 4.46 23.59 -19.32
N TYR A 214 5.39 23.64 -20.29
CA TYR A 214 6.77 24.07 -20.06
C TYR A 214 6.90 25.58 -19.92
N GLU A 215 6.21 26.37 -20.75
CA GLU A 215 6.04 27.83 -20.56
C GLU A 215 5.50 28.14 -19.16
N GLY A 216 4.48 27.41 -18.71
CA GLY A 216 3.90 27.53 -17.38
C GLY A 216 4.78 27.06 -16.21
N GLN A 217 5.97 26.48 -16.48
CA GLN A 217 7.03 26.31 -15.47
C GLN A 217 8.12 27.37 -15.64
N ALA A 218 8.49 27.70 -16.87
CA ALA A 218 9.51 28.71 -17.20
C ALA A 218 9.10 30.11 -16.71
N GLN A 219 7.82 30.47 -16.82
CA GLN A 219 7.31 31.73 -16.28
C GLN A 219 7.55 31.81 -14.77
N LYS A 220 7.33 30.72 -14.01
CA LYS A 220 7.58 30.72 -12.56
C LYS A 220 9.06 30.87 -12.22
N ILE A 221 9.95 30.35 -13.06
CA ILE A 221 11.40 30.51 -12.92
C ILE A 221 11.78 31.98 -13.17
N LEU A 222 11.19 32.62 -14.19
CA LEU A 222 11.35 34.06 -14.46
C LEU A 222 10.77 34.92 -13.32
N ASP A 223 9.57 34.60 -12.84
CA ASP A 223 8.91 35.28 -11.73
C ASP A 223 9.75 35.20 -10.43
N MET A 224 10.31 34.02 -10.13
CA MET A 224 11.20 33.82 -8.98
C MET A 224 12.56 34.51 -9.16
N ALA A 225 13.13 34.51 -10.36
CA ALA A 225 14.38 35.22 -10.66
C ALA A 225 14.21 36.74 -10.51
N ALA A 226 13.12 37.30 -11.03
CA ALA A 226 12.76 38.71 -10.87
C ALA A 226 12.46 39.09 -9.41
N ALA A 227 12.01 38.14 -8.59
CA ALA A 227 11.83 38.30 -7.15
C ALA A 227 13.09 38.01 -6.30
N GLY A 228 14.21 37.58 -6.91
CA GLY A 228 15.44 37.21 -6.20
C GLY A 228 15.35 35.91 -5.37
N ASP A 229 14.34 35.06 -5.59
CA ASP A 229 14.09 33.87 -4.77
C ASP A 229 14.97 32.68 -5.15
N ALA A 230 16.28 32.78 -4.86
CA ALA A 230 17.26 31.72 -5.08
C ALA A 230 16.92 30.42 -4.32
N VAL A 231 16.27 30.51 -3.16
CA VAL A 231 15.89 29.37 -2.32
C VAL A 231 14.70 28.61 -2.95
N GLY A 232 13.66 29.34 -3.37
CA GLY A 232 12.52 28.78 -4.09
C GLY A 232 12.92 28.21 -5.44
N LEU A 233 13.84 28.86 -6.17
CA LEU A 233 14.45 28.31 -7.38
C LEU A 233 15.14 26.97 -7.10
N ALA A 234 16.05 26.89 -6.13
CA ALA A 234 16.73 25.64 -5.78
C ALA A 234 15.73 24.53 -5.40
N ALA A 235 14.75 24.85 -4.56
CA ALA A 235 13.70 23.94 -4.13
C ALA A 235 12.79 23.48 -5.28
N MET A 236 12.51 24.32 -6.29
CA MET A 236 11.67 23.96 -7.44
C MET A 236 12.31 22.86 -8.30
N LYS A 237 13.62 22.95 -8.56
CA LYS A 237 14.37 21.91 -9.29
C LYS A 237 14.47 20.62 -8.48
N GLU A 238 14.73 20.71 -7.17
CA GLU A 238 14.77 19.54 -6.28
C GLU A 238 13.40 18.85 -6.18
N ALA A 239 12.30 19.61 -6.07
CA ALA A 239 10.93 19.09 -6.08
C ALA A 239 10.55 18.45 -7.43
N GLY A 240 10.98 19.04 -8.56
CA GLY A 240 10.80 18.46 -9.89
C GLY A 240 11.59 17.15 -10.10
N LEU A 241 12.71 16.98 -9.40
CA LEU A 241 13.57 15.79 -9.46
C LEU A 241 13.21 14.71 -8.42
N LYS A 242 12.36 15.00 -7.42
CA LYS A 242 11.89 14.00 -6.45
C LYS A 242 11.00 12.94 -7.11
N GLN A 243 11.14 11.69 -6.64
CA GLN A 243 10.33 10.57 -7.14
C GLN A 243 8.90 10.67 -6.61
N ASN A 244 7.91 10.54 -7.49
CA ASN A 244 6.53 10.32 -7.05
C ASN A 244 6.34 8.90 -6.47
N ALA A 245 5.19 8.66 -5.84
CA ALA A 245 4.83 7.40 -5.18
C ALA A 245 4.78 6.14 -6.08
N LYS A 246 5.15 6.24 -7.37
CA LYS A 246 5.31 5.12 -8.32
C LYS A 246 6.76 4.97 -8.81
N GLY A 247 7.72 5.44 -8.00
CA GLY A 247 9.17 5.36 -8.24
C GLY A 247 9.56 6.05 -9.54
N LYS A 248 9.01 7.23 -9.81
CA LYS A 248 9.18 7.93 -11.09
C LYS A 248 9.45 9.42 -10.84
N VAL A 249 10.63 9.88 -11.25
CA VAL A 249 11.01 11.31 -11.32
C VAL A 249 10.18 11.99 -12.43
N SER A 250 9.92 13.29 -12.31
CA SER A 250 9.33 14.05 -13.42
C SER A 250 10.38 14.39 -14.48
N ASN A 251 10.02 14.26 -15.75
CA ASN A 251 10.93 14.64 -16.84
C ASN A 251 11.17 16.17 -16.92
N THR A 252 10.32 16.98 -16.28
CA THR A 252 10.30 18.46 -16.34
C THR A 252 11.68 19.09 -16.12
N PHE A 253 12.40 18.67 -15.08
CA PHE A 253 13.73 19.18 -14.72
C PHE A 253 14.85 18.13 -14.94
N ALA A 254 14.60 17.09 -15.73
CA ALA A 254 15.51 15.96 -15.86
C ALA A 254 16.54 16.07 -17.01
N GLY A 255 16.46 17.10 -17.85
CA GLY A 255 17.38 17.32 -18.98
C GLY A 255 17.30 16.28 -20.11
N LYS A 256 16.30 15.39 -20.12
CA LYS A 256 16.19 14.26 -21.07
C LYS A 256 15.36 14.54 -22.33
N THR A 257 14.64 15.66 -22.34
CA THR A 257 13.89 16.18 -23.49
C THR A 257 14.38 17.59 -23.84
N GLN A 258 14.23 18.03 -25.08
CA GLN A 258 14.60 19.38 -25.54
C GLN A 258 14.03 20.47 -24.60
N ASN A 259 12.73 20.42 -24.32
CA ASN A 259 12.08 21.39 -23.43
C ASN A 259 12.61 21.32 -21.99
N SER A 260 12.93 20.13 -21.46
CA SER A 260 13.55 20.01 -20.13
C SER A 260 15.02 20.46 -20.07
N LYS A 261 15.73 20.48 -21.20
CA LYS A 261 17.08 21.07 -21.29
C LYS A 261 16.98 22.60 -21.31
N LEU A 262 16.07 23.15 -22.12
CA LEU A 262 15.77 24.58 -22.16
C LEU A 262 15.31 25.12 -20.79
N LEU A 263 14.44 24.38 -20.10
CA LEU A 263 13.98 24.75 -18.75
C LEU A 263 15.10 24.69 -17.70
N LEU A 264 16.04 23.74 -17.82
CA LEU A 264 17.21 23.66 -16.94
C LEU A 264 18.24 24.76 -17.20
N ALA A 265 18.43 25.16 -18.46
CA ALA A 265 19.32 26.27 -18.81
C ALA A 265 18.80 27.59 -18.22
N LEU A 266 17.50 27.88 -18.44
CA LEU A 266 16.80 28.98 -17.80
C LEU A 266 16.91 28.94 -16.26
N HIS A 267 16.76 27.74 -15.67
CA HIS A 267 16.85 27.56 -14.21
C HIS A 267 18.24 27.87 -13.65
N GLY A 268 19.31 27.46 -14.34
CA GLY A 268 20.68 27.76 -13.94
C GLY A 268 20.96 29.26 -13.94
N GLN A 269 20.67 29.91 -15.06
CA GLN A 269 20.84 31.35 -15.23
C GLN A 269 19.96 32.16 -14.26
N ALA A 270 18.73 31.69 -13.97
CA ALA A 270 17.85 32.27 -12.96
C ALA A 270 18.45 32.22 -11.55
N LEU A 271 19.16 31.14 -11.21
CA LEU A 271 19.82 30.99 -9.93
C LEU A 271 21.08 31.88 -9.84
N GLU A 272 21.82 32.05 -10.93
CA GLU A 272 22.96 32.98 -11.04
C GLU A 272 22.52 34.44 -10.91
N GLN A 273 21.42 34.83 -11.58
CA GLN A 273 20.83 36.16 -11.47
C GLN A 273 20.29 36.42 -10.05
N ALA A 274 19.55 35.46 -9.45
CA ALA A 274 19.00 35.59 -8.10
C ALA A 274 20.07 35.64 -7.00
N ASN A 275 21.25 35.03 -7.22
CA ASN A 275 22.41 35.11 -6.32
C ASN A 275 23.25 36.40 -6.52
N GLY A 276 22.76 37.39 -7.27
CA GLY A 276 23.40 38.69 -7.41
C GLY A 276 24.66 38.69 -8.28
N GLY A 277 24.82 37.73 -9.20
CA GLY A 277 25.87 37.75 -10.22
C GLY A 277 27.29 37.44 -9.75
N LYS A 278 27.48 36.91 -8.52
CA LYS A 278 28.79 36.38 -8.09
C LYS A 278 28.97 34.93 -8.55
N PRO A 279 30.09 34.58 -9.22
CA PRO A 279 30.35 33.21 -9.64
C PRO A 279 30.73 32.31 -8.46
N ALA A 280 30.39 31.02 -8.58
CA ALA A 280 31.09 29.95 -7.86
C ALA A 280 32.46 29.70 -8.54
N PRO A 281 33.49 29.18 -7.82
CA PRO A 281 34.83 29.02 -8.37
C PRO A 281 34.86 28.07 -9.58
N GLU A 282 35.76 28.37 -10.52
CA GLU A 282 35.76 27.80 -11.87
C GLU A 282 36.21 26.34 -11.96
N ALA A 283 35.68 25.65 -12.97
CA ALA A 283 36.33 24.54 -13.66
C ALA A 283 36.15 24.78 -15.18
N GLU A 284 37.28 25.00 -15.85
CA GLU A 284 37.56 25.48 -17.21
C GLU A 284 36.49 25.31 -18.34
N LYS A 285 36.31 26.40 -19.12
CA LYS A 285 35.70 26.43 -20.47
C LYS A 285 36.72 25.97 -21.54
N PRO A 286 36.28 25.30 -22.62
CA PRO A 286 36.14 26.02 -23.92
C PRO A 286 34.90 25.54 -24.74
N ALA A 287 34.39 26.22 -25.78
CA ALA A 287 34.49 27.61 -26.26
C ALA A 287 33.20 27.90 -27.10
N GLU A 288 32.98 29.14 -27.57
CA GLU A 288 31.71 29.54 -28.23
C GLU A 288 31.68 29.30 -29.77
N PRO A 289 30.50 29.00 -30.36
CA PRO A 289 30.34 28.82 -31.81
C PRO A 289 29.72 30.02 -32.54
N LYS A 290 30.19 30.34 -33.75
CA LYS A 290 29.54 31.18 -34.79
C LYS A 290 30.34 31.16 -36.10
N PRO A 291 29.75 31.49 -37.28
CA PRO A 291 28.35 31.37 -37.72
C PRO A 291 28.20 30.51 -39.00
N GLU A 292 26.96 30.21 -39.41
CA GLU A 292 26.67 29.61 -40.73
C GLU A 292 26.82 30.62 -41.88
N PRO A 293 27.12 30.12 -43.10
CA PRO A 293 26.26 30.44 -44.25
C PRO A 293 25.75 29.20 -45.01
N LYS A 294 24.92 29.42 -46.04
CA LYS A 294 24.08 28.42 -46.72
C LYS A 294 24.69 27.82 -48.00
N ALA A 295 24.11 26.69 -48.42
CA ALA A 295 24.23 26.04 -49.73
C ALA A 295 25.60 25.36 -49.99
N GLU A 296 25.76 24.39 -50.91
CA GLU A 296 24.87 23.90 -51.98
C GLU A 296 24.65 22.37 -51.93
N LYS A 297 23.97 21.82 -52.96
CA LYS A 297 23.86 20.38 -53.24
C LYS A 297 24.13 20.15 -54.74
N PRO A 298 25.04 19.23 -55.07
CA PRO A 298 24.71 18.24 -56.10
C PRO A 298 25.09 16.81 -55.69
N ALA A 299 24.52 15.84 -56.40
CA ALA A 299 25.06 14.48 -56.51
C ALA A 299 25.61 14.31 -57.93
N PRO A 300 26.49 13.31 -58.17
CA PRO A 300 26.00 12.15 -58.92
C PRO A 300 26.49 10.79 -58.39
N ALA A 301 26.01 9.73 -59.04
CA ALA A 301 26.44 8.33 -58.89
C ALA A 301 27.73 8.06 -59.73
N PRO A 302 28.30 6.83 -59.90
CA PRO A 302 27.63 5.52 -59.92
C PRO A 302 28.44 4.31 -59.37
N ALA A 303 27.93 3.11 -59.72
CA ALA A 303 28.61 1.83 -59.88
C ALA A 303 28.91 0.94 -58.65
N SER A 304 28.47 -0.32 -58.80
CA SER A 304 29.06 -1.53 -58.22
C SER A 304 29.59 -2.35 -59.42
N PRO A 305 30.60 -3.22 -59.26
CA PRO A 305 30.27 -4.60 -58.90
C PRO A 305 31.28 -5.31 -57.97
N GLU A 306 30.86 -6.52 -57.60
CA GLU A 306 31.67 -7.72 -57.36
C GLU A 306 32.49 -7.97 -56.07
N GLN A 307 32.53 -9.27 -55.83
CA GLN A 307 33.12 -10.09 -54.77
C GLN A 307 34.66 -10.16 -54.88
N ALA A 308 35.42 -10.62 -53.89
CA ALA A 308 35.20 -10.72 -52.44
C ALA A 308 36.56 -11.00 -51.78
N ALA A 309 36.68 -10.69 -50.48
CA ALA A 309 37.76 -11.17 -49.63
C ALA A 309 37.18 -11.43 -48.23
N GLU A 310 37.33 -12.64 -47.69
CA GLU A 310 36.78 -13.03 -46.39
C GLU A 310 37.71 -12.61 -45.23
N PRO A 311 37.21 -11.86 -44.23
CA PRO A 311 37.79 -11.81 -42.91
C PRO A 311 37.05 -12.77 -41.98
N GLN A 312 37.80 -13.73 -41.44
CA GLN A 312 37.42 -14.72 -40.42
C GLN A 312 36.21 -14.33 -39.54
N ALA A 313 35.14 -15.13 -39.61
CA ALA A 313 33.89 -14.85 -38.91
C ALA A 313 33.99 -15.00 -37.39
N ALA A 314 34.37 -13.91 -36.70
CA ALA A 314 34.11 -13.76 -35.28
C ALA A 314 32.59 -13.78 -35.05
N THR A 315 32.07 -14.81 -34.38
CA THR A 315 30.63 -14.98 -34.14
C THR A 315 30.13 -13.96 -33.11
N SER A 316 29.78 -12.77 -33.58
CA SER A 316 29.16 -11.69 -32.78
C SER A 316 28.05 -12.24 -31.89
N LYS A 317 28.07 -11.89 -30.60
CA LYS A 317 27.05 -12.32 -29.64
C LYS A 317 25.65 -11.79 -29.98
N LEU A 318 25.58 -10.78 -30.84
CA LEU A 318 24.33 -10.27 -31.39
C LEU A 318 23.56 -11.32 -32.21
N SER A 319 24.29 -12.21 -32.91
CA SER A 319 23.71 -13.33 -33.67
C SER A 319 23.05 -14.39 -32.80
N GLN A 320 23.41 -14.45 -31.51
CA GLN A 320 22.88 -15.42 -30.54
C GLN A 320 21.54 -15.00 -29.93
N ILE A 321 21.03 -13.81 -30.25
CA ILE A 321 19.72 -13.32 -29.80
C ILE A 321 18.62 -13.95 -30.69
N PRO A 322 17.70 -14.78 -30.17
CA PRO A 322 16.74 -15.53 -30.98
C PRO A 322 15.53 -14.67 -31.38
N TRP A 323 15.77 -13.65 -32.20
CA TRP A 323 14.84 -12.53 -32.47
C TRP A 323 13.41 -12.93 -32.78
N ASP A 324 13.20 -13.96 -33.61
CA ASP A 324 11.86 -14.33 -34.11
C ASP A 324 11.02 -15.01 -33.01
N SER A 325 11.67 -15.66 -32.04
CA SER A 325 11.01 -16.22 -30.84
C SER A 325 10.47 -15.15 -29.87
N LEU A 326 10.89 -13.89 -30.06
CA LEU A 326 10.50 -12.74 -29.25
C LEU A 326 9.36 -11.93 -29.87
N VAL A 327 8.93 -12.29 -31.08
CA VAL A 327 7.76 -11.75 -31.79
C VAL A 327 6.48 -12.44 -31.29
N LEU A 328 5.38 -11.71 -31.17
CA LEU A 328 4.07 -12.26 -30.82
C LEU A 328 3.24 -12.58 -32.07
N PRO A 329 2.46 -13.68 -32.11
CA PRO A 329 1.56 -13.94 -33.23
C PRO A 329 0.45 -12.89 -33.31
N ASP A 330 0.05 -12.50 -34.53
CA ASP A 330 -0.82 -11.33 -34.80
C ASP A 330 -2.22 -11.42 -34.18
N ARG A 331 -2.66 -12.62 -33.80
CA ARG A 331 -3.90 -12.83 -33.04
C ARG A 331 -3.86 -12.23 -31.62
N ASN A 332 -2.68 -11.83 -31.13
CA ASN A 332 -2.53 -11.12 -29.86
C ASN A 332 -2.75 -9.61 -30.07
N THR A 333 -3.70 -9.02 -29.34
CA THR A 333 -4.05 -7.58 -29.45
C THR A 333 -2.90 -6.60 -29.17
N ASN A 334 -1.78 -7.07 -28.59
CA ASN A 334 -0.57 -6.28 -28.36
C ASN A 334 0.52 -6.49 -29.43
N ALA A 335 0.38 -7.46 -30.34
CA ALA A 335 1.41 -7.86 -31.31
C ALA A 335 1.92 -6.69 -32.15
N LYS A 336 1.04 -5.94 -32.81
CA LYS A 336 1.42 -4.78 -33.66
C LYS A 336 2.29 -3.74 -32.93
N SER A 337 2.07 -3.54 -31.63
CA SER A 337 2.87 -2.63 -30.80
C SER A 337 4.14 -3.30 -30.22
N HIS A 338 4.08 -4.61 -29.94
CA HIS A 338 5.24 -5.33 -29.43
C HIS A 338 6.29 -5.59 -30.51
N ASN A 339 5.85 -6.17 -31.63
CA ASN A 339 6.66 -6.68 -32.72
C ASN A 339 7.39 -5.54 -33.43
N GLY A 340 6.70 -4.43 -33.74
CA GLY A 340 7.34 -3.25 -34.33
C GLY A 340 8.42 -2.62 -33.44
N LYS A 341 8.37 -2.84 -32.12
CA LYS A 341 9.42 -2.42 -31.19
C LYS A 341 10.53 -3.46 -31.03
N VAL A 342 10.25 -4.76 -31.18
CA VAL A 342 11.29 -5.80 -31.30
C VAL A 342 12.09 -5.60 -32.59
N ALA A 343 11.41 -5.35 -33.72
CA ALA A 343 12.03 -5.01 -34.99
C ALA A 343 12.86 -3.72 -34.91
N GLN A 344 12.38 -2.67 -34.23
CA GLN A 344 13.19 -1.47 -34.01
C GLN A 344 14.47 -1.76 -33.19
N ILE A 345 14.39 -2.60 -32.16
CA ILE A 345 15.57 -3.01 -31.37
C ILE A 345 16.54 -3.80 -32.27
N LYS A 346 16.03 -4.76 -33.05
CA LYS A 346 16.83 -5.56 -33.99
C LYS A 346 17.57 -4.68 -35.01
N ALA A 347 16.87 -3.71 -35.63
CA ALA A 347 17.47 -2.80 -36.60
C ALA A 347 18.55 -1.88 -35.99
N MET A 348 18.35 -1.35 -34.78
CA MET A 348 19.40 -0.57 -34.10
C MET A 348 20.58 -1.45 -33.67
N ALA A 349 20.34 -2.71 -33.31
CA ALA A 349 21.38 -3.68 -33.01
C ALA A 349 22.23 -4.01 -34.24
N GLU A 350 21.58 -4.38 -35.35
CA GLU A 350 22.24 -4.70 -36.62
C GLU A 350 22.97 -3.49 -37.23
N ALA A 351 22.52 -2.27 -36.96
CA ALA A 351 23.20 -1.03 -37.33
C ALA A 351 24.32 -0.59 -36.35
N GLY A 352 24.58 -1.35 -35.27
CA GLY A 352 25.59 -1.00 -34.27
C GLY A 352 25.24 0.22 -33.39
N ASP A 353 23.98 0.69 -33.40
CA ASP A 353 23.51 1.86 -32.66
C ASP A 353 23.32 1.57 -31.16
N LEU A 354 24.47 1.38 -30.50
CA LEU A 354 24.62 1.17 -29.07
C LEU A 354 23.99 2.33 -28.26
N ALA A 355 24.14 3.56 -28.74
CA ALA A 355 23.57 4.75 -28.10
C ALA A 355 22.03 4.76 -28.16
N GLY A 356 21.43 4.43 -29.31
CA GLY A 356 19.99 4.28 -29.49
C GLY A 356 19.40 3.11 -28.70
N LEU A 357 20.14 2.00 -28.57
CA LEU A 357 19.76 0.86 -27.73
C LEU A 357 19.77 1.20 -26.24
N GLU A 358 20.79 1.90 -25.74
CA GLU A 358 20.84 2.34 -24.33
C GLU A 358 19.83 3.46 -24.04
N ALA A 359 19.56 4.33 -25.01
CA ALA A 359 18.50 5.33 -24.96
C ALA A 359 17.09 4.74 -25.17
N PHE A 360 16.96 3.45 -25.50
CA PHE A 360 15.70 2.88 -25.95
C PHE A 360 14.62 2.87 -24.85
N THR A 361 13.51 3.55 -25.12
CA THR A 361 12.39 3.65 -24.18
C THR A 361 11.14 2.92 -24.65
N ALA A 362 10.54 2.21 -23.71
CA ALA A 362 9.30 1.45 -23.84
C ALA A 362 8.41 1.61 -22.59
N GLY A 363 7.18 1.09 -22.66
CA GLY A 363 6.16 1.20 -21.62
C GLY A 363 6.53 0.57 -20.27
N LYS A 364 5.69 0.82 -19.25
CA LYS A 364 5.79 0.18 -17.91
C LYS A 364 4.95 -1.11 -17.78
N ASN A 365 4.32 -1.60 -18.86
CA ASN A 365 3.59 -2.87 -18.88
C ASN A 365 4.55 -4.07 -19.11
N THR A 366 4.03 -5.29 -18.99
CA THR A 366 4.80 -6.55 -19.13
C THR A 366 5.62 -6.61 -20.42
N TYR A 367 5.04 -6.14 -21.53
CA TYR A 367 5.69 -6.11 -22.85
C TYR A 367 6.79 -5.04 -22.96
N GLY A 368 6.58 -3.85 -22.41
CA GLY A 368 7.61 -2.79 -22.34
C GLY A 368 8.81 -3.16 -21.47
N THR A 369 8.58 -3.94 -20.41
CA THR A 369 9.67 -4.52 -19.59
C THR A 369 10.46 -5.59 -20.36
N LYS A 370 9.80 -6.43 -21.18
CA LYS A 370 10.51 -7.36 -22.08
C LYS A 370 11.36 -6.61 -23.11
N GLN A 371 10.79 -5.60 -23.77
CA GLN A 371 11.48 -4.78 -24.77
C GLN A 371 12.75 -4.11 -24.23
N LYS A 372 12.72 -3.54 -23.02
CA LYS A 372 13.91 -2.95 -22.40
C LYS A 372 14.99 -3.96 -22.06
N LYS A 373 14.62 -5.17 -21.63
CA LYS A 373 15.58 -6.25 -21.42
C LYS A 373 16.24 -6.68 -22.72
N LEU A 374 15.48 -6.73 -23.83
CA LEU A 374 16.01 -7.05 -25.15
C LEU A 374 16.96 -5.97 -25.69
N ALA A 375 16.59 -4.69 -25.56
CA ALA A 375 17.46 -3.58 -25.95
C ALA A 375 18.77 -3.55 -25.14
N ALA A 376 18.69 -3.76 -23.83
CA ALA A 376 19.87 -3.84 -22.97
C ALA A 376 20.73 -5.10 -23.26
N LEU A 377 20.13 -6.22 -23.66
CA LEU A 377 20.85 -7.42 -24.08
C LEU A 377 21.61 -7.19 -25.39
N ALA A 378 20.99 -6.54 -26.37
CA ALA A 378 21.63 -6.19 -27.64
C ALA A 378 22.75 -5.15 -27.44
N ALA A 379 22.55 -4.15 -26.58
CA ALA A 379 23.60 -3.19 -26.20
C ALA A 379 24.78 -3.88 -25.50
N ALA A 380 24.52 -4.86 -24.62
CA ALA A 380 25.57 -5.64 -23.98
C ALA A 380 26.34 -6.51 -24.97
N ALA A 381 25.65 -7.17 -25.90
CA ALA A 381 26.27 -7.94 -26.97
C ALA A 381 27.20 -7.06 -27.84
N LEU A 382 26.73 -5.92 -28.33
CA LEU A 382 27.57 -4.96 -29.07
C LEU A 382 28.77 -4.46 -28.26
N LYS A 383 28.61 -4.21 -26.96
CA LYS A 383 29.71 -3.79 -26.06
C LYS A 383 30.76 -4.88 -25.85
N GLU A 384 30.36 -6.14 -25.75
CA GLU A 384 31.29 -7.26 -25.59
C GLU A 384 31.97 -7.60 -26.92
N ASP A 385 31.26 -7.54 -28.05
CA ASP A 385 31.82 -7.71 -29.39
C ASP A 385 32.84 -6.59 -29.72
N ALA A 386 32.58 -5.35 -29.28
CA ALA A 386 33.50 -4.22 -29.42
C ALA A 386 34.65 -4.17 -28.38
N ALA A 387 34.69 -5.12 -27.43
CA ALA A 387 35.75 -5.21 -26.41
C ALA A 387 36.81 -6.28 -26.71
N ALA A 388 36.75 -6.93 -27.87
CA ALA A 388 37.80 -7.83 -28.33
C ALA A 388 39.09 -7.05 -28.67
N PRO A 389 40.27 -7.47 -28.20
CA PRO A 389 41.51 -6.72 -28.37
C PRO A 389 42.07 -6.81 -29.80
N ALA A 390 42.70 -5.73 -30.25
CA ALA A 390 43.51 -5.71 -31.47
C ALA A 390 44.85 -6.48 -31.25
N PRO A 391 45.52 -6.95 -32.32
CA PRO A 391 46.73 -7.76 -32.21
C PRO A 391 47.92 -7.01 -31.58
N ILE A 392 48.74 -7.72 -30.82
CA ILE A 392 49.93 -7.18 -30.15
C ILE A 392 51.15 -7.29 -31.08
N GLU A 393 51.96 -6.23 -31.12
CA GLU A 393 53.17 -6.10 -31.94
C GLU A 393 54.33 -6.97 -31.42
N GLN A 394 55.24 -7.40 -32.31
CA GLN A 394 56.21 -8.47 -32.02
C GLN A 394 57.54 -7.99 -31.43
N ALA A 395 58.15 -8.84 -30.61
CA ALA A 395 59.59 -8.87 -30.37
C ALA A 395 60.20 -10.20 -30.88
N LYS A 396 61.44 -10.15 -31.39
CA LYS A 396 62.18 -11.21 -32.11
C LYS A 396 63.69 -10.95 -31.92
N PRO A 397 64.63 -11.83 -32.35
CA PRO A 397 64.55 -13.29 -32.55
C PRO A 397 65.74 -14.06 -31.89
N ALA A 398 65.63 -15.39 -31.80
CA ALA A 398 66.73 -16.38 -31.87
C ALA A 398 66.14 -17.81 -31.86
N GLU A 399 66.66 -18.84 -32.52
CA GLU A 399 67.44 -18.90 -33.78
C GLU A 399 67.08 -20.25 -34.49
N GLN A 400 67.49 -20.45 -35.74
CA GLN A 400 67.05 -21.54 -36.64
C GLN A 400 68.03 -22.77 -36.60
N PRO A 401 67.69 -23.97 -37.13
CA PRO A 401 67.43 -24.19 -38.57
C PRO A 401 66.28 -25.16 -38.95
N ALA A 402 65.99 -25.20 -40.26
CA ALA A 402 65.12 -26.17 -40.99
C ALA A 402 66.04 -27.11 -41.84
N PRO A 403 65.61 -27.98 -42.80
CA PRO A 403 64.31 -28.22 -43.47
C PRO A 403 63.84 -29.71 -43.34
N GLU A 404 63.11 -30.44 -44.22
CA GLU A 404 62.48 -30.29 -45.56
C GLU A 404 61.15 -31.12 -45.65
N PRO A 405 60.39 -31.18 -46.77
CA PRO A 405 58.95 -31.54 -46.77
C PRO A 405 58.56 -32.87 -47.46
N ALA A 406 57.30 -33.32 -47.26
CA ALA A 406 56.58 -34.22 -48.18
C ALA A 406 55.04 -34.18 -48.01
N ALA A 407 54.33 -34.33 -49.15
CA ALA A 407 52.96 -34.86 -49.37
C ALA A 407 51.73 -34.29 -48.61
N THR A 408 50.74 -33.86 -49.41
CA THR A 408 49.36 -33.51 -49.02
C THR A 408 48.37 -34.66 -49.26
N GLU A 409 47.40 -34.88 -48.37
CA GLU A 409 46.10 -35.51 -48.69
C GLU A 409 44.96 -34.85 -47.87
N PRO A 410 43.68 -34.94 -48.33
CA PRO A 410 42.60 -34.07 -47.83
C PRO A 410 41.91 -34.57 -46.54
N ALA A 411 41.16 -33.66 -45.90
CA ALA A 411 40.56 -33.88 -44.58
C ALA A 411 39.25 -34.69 -44.61
N GLU A 412 39.21 -35.81 -43.87
CA GLU A 412 37.95 -36.41 -43.42
C GLU A 412 37.38 -35.68 -42.20
N GLN A 413 36.06 -35.43 -42.19
CA GLN A 413 35.36 -35.00 -40.98
C GLN A 413 35.03 -36.22 -40.13
N GLY A 414 35.49 -36.24 -38.87
CA GLY A 414 35.13 -37.29 -37.92
C GLY A 414 33.61 -37.39 -37.68
N PRO A 415 33.10 -38.58 -37.31
CA PRO A 415 31.67 -38.84 -37.20
C PRO A 415 31.00 -37.98 -36.11
N LYS A 416 29.74 -37.62 -36.39
CA LYS A 416 28.88 -36.76 -35.57
C LYS A 416 27.86 -37.60 -34.81
N GLU A 417 27.38 -37.06 -33.69
CA GLU A 417 26.40 -37.74 -32.83
C GLU A 417 25.12 -38.07 -33.63
N GLY A 418 24.83 -39.36 -33.80
CA GLY A 418 23.72 -39.87 -34.61
C GLY A 418 24.11 -40.46 -35.98
N ASP A 419 25.36 -40.32 -36.43
CA ASP A 419 25.82 -40.96 -37.67
C ASP A 419 25.70 -42.49 -37.58
N THR A 420 25.45 -43.16 -38.71
CA THR A 420 25.32 -44.63 -38.76
C THR A 420 26.27 -45.26 -39.77
N LYS A 421 26.76 -46.48 -39.50
CA LYS A 421 27.60 -47.26 -40.44
C LYS A 421 27.39 -48.77 -40.29
N PRO A 422 27.74 -49.58 -41.31
CA PRO A 422 27.73 -51.04 -41.17
C PRO A 422 28.73 -51.54 -40.12
N ALA A 423 28.34 -52.59 -39.40
CA ALA A 423 29.25 -53.48 -38.67
C ALA A 423 29.82 -54.54 -39.62
N ALA A 424 30.99 -55.08 -39.29
CA ALA A 424 31.61 -56.17 -40.06
C ALA A 424 30.81 -57.50 -40.03
N ASP A 425 29.79 -57.59 -39.16
CA ASP A 425 28.87 -58.73 -39.04
C ASP A 425 27.48 -58.46 -39.67
N GLY A 426 27.33 -57.38 -40.44
CA GLY A 426 26.08 -57.02 -41.13
C GLY A 426 25.07 -56.24 -40.29
N GLY A 427 25.32 -56.01 -39.00
CA GLY A 427 24.51 -55.11 -38.18
C GLY A 427 24.72 -53.62 -38.51
N THR A 428 23.91 -52.74 -37.91
CA THR A 428 24.11 -51.27 -37.95
C THR A 428 24.75 -50.78 -36.65
N LEU A 429 25.77 -49.94 -36.77
CA LEU A 429 26.38 -49.17 -35.69
C LEU A 429 25.88 -47.72 -35.75
N VAL A 430 25.61 -47.12 -34.60
CA VAL A 430 25.26 -45.70 -34.43
C VAL A 430 26.35 -45.01 -33.59
N PHE A 431 26.83 -43.84 -34.00
CA PHE A 431 27.80 -43.07 -33.23
C PHE A 431 27.09 -42.28 -32.14
N SER A 432 27.40 -42.56 -30.87
CA SER A 432 26.87 -41.82 -29.73
C SER A 432 27.90 -41.72 -28.60
N LYS A 433 27.92 -40.58 -27.89
CA LYS A 433 28.84 -40.29 -26.78
C LYS A 433 30.32 -40.52 -27.14
N GLY A 434 30.67 -40.24 -28.39
CA GLY A 434 32.03 -40.41 -28.93
C GLY A 434 32.45 -41.84 -29.25
N ARG A 435 31.53 -42.83 -29.28
CA ARG A 435 31.83 -44.23 -29.66
C ARG A 435 30.73 -44.82 -30.55
N TRP A 436 31.06 -45.89 -31.26
CA TRP A 436 30.11 -46.64 -32.09
C TRP A 436 29.38 -47.71 -31.25
N HIS A 437 28.05 -47.70 -31.27
CA HIS A 437 27.17 -48.62 -30.54
C HIS A 437 26.34 -49.46 -31.51
N LYS A 438 26.22 -50.78 -31.29
CA LYS A 438 25.42 -51.68 -32.15
C LYS A 438 23.93 -51.54 -31.86
N GLN A 439 23.13 -51.43 -32.91
CA GLN A 439 21.67 -51.33 -32.83
C GLN A 439 21.05 -52.73 -32.97
N GLU A 440 20.42 -53.22 -31.90
CA GLU A 440 19.69 -54.50 -31.90
C GLU A 440 18.24 -54.32 -32.39
N GLN A 441 17.71 -55.34 -33.07
CA GLN A 441 16.31 -55.38 -33.51
C GLN A 441 15.50 -56.39 -32.68
N PRO A 442 14.23 -56.09 -32.33
CA PRO A 442 13.36 -57.02 -31.61
C PRO A 442 12.87 -58.16 -32.52
N LYS A 443 12.83 -59.38 -31.98
CA LYS A 443 12.31 -60.58 -32.66
C LYS A 443 10.87 -60.87 -32.21
N ALA A 444 9.98 -61.18 -33.15
CA ALA A 444 8.57 -61.44 -32.90
C ALA A 444 8.25 -62.91 -32.56
N ALA A 445 7.15 -63.15 -31.83
CA ALA A 445 6.49 -64.44 -31.65
C ALA A 445 5.01 -64.28 -31.25
N GLU A 446 4.17 -65.21 -31.67
CA GLU A 446 2.72 -65.33 -31.41
C GLU A 446 2.33 -66.81 -31.68
N PRO A 447 1.14 -67.34 -31.29
CA PRO A 447 0.26 -67.03 -30.15
C PRO A 447 0.04 -68.27 -29.24
N ALA A 448 -0.76 -68.15 -28.17
CA ALA A 448 -1.36 -69.29 -27.46
C ALA A 448 -2.79 -68.97 -26.92
N PRO A 449 -3.75 -69.92 -26.91
CA PRO A 449 -5.18 -69.70 -26.63
C PRO A 449 -5.57 -70.01 -25.14
N PRO A 450 -6.85 -69.87 -24.69
CA PRO A 450 -7.10 -69.19 -23.40
C PRO A 450 -7.93 -69.94 -22.32
N ALA A 451 -7.81 -69.42 -21.08
CA ALA A 451 -8.79 -69.49 -19.98
C ALA A 451 -9.05 -70.88 -19.32
N GLU A 452 -9.66 -71.04 -18.14
CA GLU A 452 -10.36 -70.10 -17.22
C GLU A 452 -10.05 -70.43 -15.70
N PRO A 453 -10.85 -70.15 -14.63
CA PRO A 453 -10.32 -69.35 -13.51
C PRO A 453 -10.44 -69.93 -12.08
N GLU A 454 -9.64 -69.41 -11.12
CA GLU A 454 -10.08 -68.94 -9.79
C GLU A 454 -8.89 -68.39 -8.94
N PRO A 455 -9.11 -67.75 -7.78
CA PRO A 455 -10.24 -66.92 -7.35
C PRO A 455 -9.84 -65.44 -7.17
N ALA A 456 -10.82 -64.55 -6.98
CA ALA A 456 -10.57 -63.11 -6.82
C ALA A 456 -9.92 -62.76 -5.47
N ALA A 457 -8.71 -62.16 -5.51
CA ALA A 457 -8.08 -61.57 -4.33
C ALA A 457 -8.84 -60.30 -3.90
N ALA A 458 -9.09 -60.15 -2.59
CA ALA A 458 -9.90 -59.05 -2.06
C ALA A 458 -9.20 -57.68 -2.20
N VAL A 459 -9.88 -56.72 -2.82
CA VAL A 459 -9.39 -55.33 -2.95
C VAL A 459 -9.43 -54.63 -1.60
N PRO A 460 -8.35 -53.95 -1.15
CA PRO A 460 -8.35 -53.21 0.10
C PRO A 460 -9.33 -52.03 0.06
N ALA A 461 -10.21 -51.94 1.05
CA ALA A 461 -11.21 -50.88 1.17
C ALA A 461 -10.54 -49.53 1.50
N GLY A 462 -10.28 -48.73 0.46
CA GLY A 462 -9.69 -47.40 0.61
C GLY A 462 -10.53 -46.43 1.42
N LYS A 463 -9.85 -45.55 2.14
CA LYS A 463 -10.43 -44.52 3.02
C LYS A 463 -11.25 -43.52 2.19
N LYS A 464 -12.56 -43.42 2.49
CA LYS A 464 -13.46 -42.48 1.80
C LYS A 464 -13.00 -41.03 1.99
N LEU A 465 -12.68 -40.33 0.91
CA LEU A 465 -12.29 -38.92 0.96
C LEU A 465 -13.52 -38.02 1.09
N LYS A 466 -13.40 -36.91 1.83
CA LYS A 466 -14.47 -35.90 1.86
C LYS A 466 -14.57 -35.20 0.49
N PRO A 467 -15.76 -34.74 0.08
CA PRO A 467 -15.93 -34.01 -1.18
C PRO A 467 -15.00 -32.81 -1.37
N SER A 468 -14.58 -32.14 -0.29
CA SER A 468 -13.63 -31.03 -0.27
C SER A 468 -12.18 -31.48 -0.49
N GLU A 469 -11.76 -32.59 0.13
CA GLU A 469 -10.42 -33.17 0.01
C GLU A 469 -10.17 -33.65 -1.42
N ALA A 470 -11.13 -34.39 -2.00
CA ALA A 470 -11.08 -34.82 -3.40
C ALA A 470 -11.05 -33.63 -4.40
N ILE A 471 -11.77 -32.53 -4.13
CA ILE A 471 -11.70 -31.30 -4.94
C ILE A 471 -10.30 -30.65 -4.84
N ALA A 472 -9.71 -30.59 -3.64
CA ALA A 472 -8.41 -29.99 -3.41
C ALA A 472 -7.29 -30.74 -4.17
N ILE A 473 -7.31 -32.08 -4.13
CA ILE A 473 -6.39 -32.96 -4.87
C ILE A 473 -6.44 -32.70 -6.39
N GLY A 474 -7.63 -32.39 -6.91
CA GLY A 474 -7.87 -32.07 -8.33
C GLY A 474 -7.59 -30.62 -8.72
N LYS A 475 -7.14 -29.75 -7.81
CA LYS A 475 -6.97 -28.31 -8.09
C LYS A 475 -5.81 -28.08 -9.07
N GLY A 476 -6.08 -27.33 -10.14
CA GLY A 476 -5.11 -27.06 -11.22
C GLY A 476 -5.05 -28.10 -12.36
N LEU A 477 -5.60 -29.31 -12.18
CA LEU A 477 -5.66 -30.31 -13.26
C LEU A 477 -6.80 -30.02 -14.26
N LYS A 478 -6.42 -29.89 -15.54
CA LYS A 478 -7.32 -29.75 -16.71
C LYS A 478 -7.81 -31.12 -17.19
N THR A 479 -8.59 -31.80 -16.35
CA THR A 479 -9.31 -33.04 -16.72
C THR A 479 -10.29 -32.80 -17.87
N ALA A 480 -10.61 -33.84 -18.64
CA ALA A 480 -11.73 -33.78 -19.60
C ALA A 480 -13.07 -33.45 -18.91
N SER A 481 -14.03 -32.94 -19.69
CA SER A 481 -15.37 -32.62 -19.18
C SER A 481 -16.08 -33.84 -18.61
N GLY A 482 -16.90 -33.65 -17.56
CA GLY A 482 -17.56 -34.73 -16.81
C GLY A 482 -16.62 -35.58 -15.94
N MET A 483 -15.46 -35.99 -16.45
CA MET A 483 -14.53 -36.93 -15.78
C MET A 483 -14.11 -36.47 -14.38
N LYS A 484 -13.97 -35.17 -14.14
CA LYS A 484 -13.65 -34.63 -12.79
C LYS A 484 -14.71 -34.97 -11.75
N ALA A 485 -15.98 -35.00 -12.15
CA ALA A 485 -17.07 -35.37 -11.26
C ALA A 485 -17.12 -36.88 -11.04
N LYS A 486 -16.94 -37.70 -12.10
CA LYS A 486 -16.89 -39.17 -11.99
C LYS A 486 -15.78 -39.63 -11.03
N LEU A 487 -14.54 -39.17 -11.23
CA LEU A 487 -13.40 -39.54 -10.39
C LEU A 487 -13.55 -39.06 -8.93
N LYS A 488 -14.10 -37.86 -8.72
CA LYS A 488 -14.45 -37.38 -7.38
C LYS A 488 -15.51 -38.27 -6.72
N ALA A 489 -16.52 -38.72 -7.46
CA ALA A 489 -17.59 -39.57 -6.91
C ALA A 489 -17.05 -40.93 -6.42
N LEU A 490 -16.21 -41.59 -7.22
CA LEU A 490 -15.53 -42.84 -6.85
C LEU A 490 -14.69 -42.66 -5.57
N ALA A 491 -13.87 -41.60 -5.50
CA ALA A 491 -13.05 -41.31 -4.33
C ALA A 491 -13.83 -40.98 -3.05
N VAL A 492 -15.01 -40.36 -3.18
CA VAL A 492 -15.94 -40.11 -2.07
C VAL A 492 -16.70 -41.38 -1.67
N ALA A 493 -16.98 -42.28 -2.62
CA ALA A 493 -17.60 -43.57 -2.35
C ALA A 493 -16.66 -44.54 -1.61
N GLY A 494 -15.34 -44.37 -1.73
CA GLY A 494 -14.31 -45.32 -1.27
C GLY A 494 -13.84 -46.29 -2.35
N ASP A 495 -14.27 -46.08 -3.60
CA ASP A 495 -14.07 -47.01 -4.71
C ASP A 495 -12.68 -46.84 -5.34
N VAL A 496 -11.70 -47.53 -4.75
CA VAL A 496 -10.34 -47.63 -5.28
C VAL A 496 -10.31 -48.46 -6.57
N ALA A 497 -11.14 -49.50 -6.67
CA ALA A 497 -11.19 -50.40 -7.83
C ALA A 497 -11.61 -49.64 -9.10
N GLY A 498 -12.73 -48.90 -9.06
CA GLY A 498 -13.19 -48.08 -10.18
C GLY A 498 -12.24 -46.94 -10.55
N LEU A 499 -11.38 -46.48 -9.63
CA LEU A 499 -10.28 -45.56 -9.94
C LEU A 499 -9.10 -46.27 -10.65
N GLN A 500 -8.77 -47.50 -10.24
CA GLN A 500 -7.73 -48.32 -10.88
C GLN A 500 -8.14 -48.81 -12.27
N GLU A 501 -9.39 -49.25 -12.44
CA GLU A 501 -10.00 -49.58 -13.73
C GLU A 501 -10.00 -48.35 -14.66
N PHE A 502 -10.35 -47.17 -14.15
CA PHE A 502 -10.22 -45.95 -14.94
C PHE A 502 -8.77 -45.70 -15.39
N ILE A 503 -7.78 -45.97 -14.54
CA ILE A 503 -6.35 -45.77 -14.86
C ILE A 503 -5.87 -46.74 -15.96
N SER A 504 -6.40 -47.96 -16.05
CA SER A 504 -6.07 -48.90 -17.13
C SER A 504 -6.75 -48.53 -18.46
N VAL A 505 -8.00 -48.07 -18.46
CA VAL A 505 -8.75 -47.78 -19.71
C VAL A 505 -8.63 -46.33 -20.22
N ALA A 506 -8.18 -45.36 -19.41
CA ALA A 506 -8.14 -43.93 -19.76
C ALA A 506 -6.99 -43.51 -20.70
N ASN A 507 -6.85 -44.22 -21.82
CA ASN A 507 -5.94 -43.86 -22.91
C ASN A 507 -6.27 -42.46 -23.47
N GLY A 508 -5.23 -41.67 -23.75
CA GLY A 508 -5.38 -40.29 -24.23
C GLY A 508 -5.81 -39.24 -23.19
N LEU A 509 -6.06 -39.60 -21.92
CA LEU A 509 -6.57 -38.69 -20.88
C LEU A 509 -5.58 -38.43 -19.72
N PRO A 510 -4.34 -37.95 -19.97
CA PRO A 510 -3.27 -37.90 -18.95
C PRO A 510 -3.61 -37.03 -17.74
N ALA A 511 -4.35 -35.93 -17.92
CA ALA A 511 -4.77 -35.06 -16.81
C ALA A 511 -5.87 -35.68 -15.93
N SER A 512 -6.67 -36.60 -16.47
CA SER A 512 -7.67 -37.37 -15.70
C SER A 512 -7.02 -38.58 -15.02
N LYS A 513 -6.14 -39.30 -15.71
CA LYS A 513 -5.35 -40.41 -15.15
C LYS A 513 -4.52 -39.93 -13.94
N LYS A 514 -3.81 -38.81 -14.09
CA LYS A 514 -3.06 -38.12 -13.00
C LYS A 514 -3.93 -37.48 -11.91
N TYR A 515 -5.25 -37.45 -12.08
CA TYR A 515 -6.19 -37.11 -11.00
C TYR A 515 -6.63 -38.36 -10.24
N ALA A 516 -6.97 -39.45 -10.94
CA ALA A 516 -7.30 -40.74 -10.35
C ALA A 516 -6.14 -41.30 -9.50
N GLU A 517 -4.92 -41.29 -10.04
CA GLU A 517 -3.70 -41.72 -9.33
C GLU A 517 -3.56 -41.02 -7.97
N LYS A 518 -3.66 -39.68 -7.96
CA LYS A 518 -3.56 -38.87 -6.74
C LYS A 518 -4.72 -39.08 -5.76
N LEU A 519 -5.90 -39.44 -6.24
CA LEU A 519 -7.03 -39.77 -5.37
C LEU A 519 -6.75 -41.10 -4.67
N ILE A 520 -6.28 -42.13 -5.39
CA ILE A 520 -5.86 -43.41 -4.79
C ILE A 520 -4.77 -43.19 -3.74
N THR A 521 -3.69 -42.46 -4.05
CA THR A 521 -2.60 -42.19 -3.08
C THR A 521 -3.11 -41.55 -1.79
N ALA A 522 -4.16 -40.71 -1.86
CA ALA A 522 -4.78 -40.07 -0.70
C ALA A 522 -5.85 -40.94 0.00
N MET A 523 -6.28 -42.04 -0.62
CA MET A 523 -7.19 -43.04 -0.06
C MET A 523 -6.45 -44.25 0.55
N THR A 524 -5.20 -44.48 0.16
CA THR A 524 -4.34 -45.60 0.62
C THR A 524 -3.20 -45.14 1.54
N ASP A 525 -3.19 -43.87 1.96
CA ASP A 525 -2.19 -43.23 2.83
C ASP A 525 -0.69 -43.38 2.40
N GLY A 526 -0.40 -43.77 1.14
CA GLY A 526 0.94 -43.47 0.56
C GLY A 526 1.54 -44.37 -0.53
N GLU A 527 1.04 -45.56 -0.86
CA GLU A 527 1.68 -46.44 -1.86
C GLU A 527 0.75 -46.91 -3.00
N PRO A 528 1.30 -47.08 -4.22
CA PRO A 528 0.68 -47.81 -5.33
C PRO A 528 1.45 -49.09 -5.70
N GLY A 529 1.14 -50.20 -5.04
CA GLY A 529 1.33 -51.56 -5.59
C GLY A 529 2.76 -52.09 -5.76
N ALA A 530 3.36 -52.57 -4.68
CA ALA A 530 4.40 -53.62 -4.72
C ALA A 530 3.80 -54.96 -4.21
N ALA A 531 4.34 -56.09 -4.67
CA ALA A 531 3.88 -57.41 -4.25
C ALA A 531 4.31 -57.76 -2.82
N ALA A 532 3.58 -58.66 -2.16
CA ALA A 532 3.97 -59.18 -0.84
C ALA A 532 5.36 -59.86 -0.90
N PRO A 533 6.24 -59.65 0.10
CA PRO A 533 7.61 -60.12 0.04
C PRO A 533 7.72 -61.65 0.18
N PRO A 534 8.75 -62.28 -0.44
CA PRO A 534 9.10 -63.66 -0.15
C PRO A 534 9.55 -63.83 1.31
N LYS A 535 9.54 -65.09 1.80
CA LYS A 535 9.89 -65.42 3.19
C LYS A 535 11.27 -64.88 3.61
N ALA A 536 11.36 -64.52 4.89
CA ALA A 536 12.44 -63.77 5.50
C ALA A 536 13.87 -64.30 5.26
N ALA A 537 14.77 -63.35 4.99
CA ALA A 537 16.21 -63.41 5.24
C ALA A 537 16.56 -62.40 6.36
N PRO A 538 17.76 -62.42 6.98
CA PRO A 538 17.93 -61.92 8.34
C PRO A 538 17.85 -60.38 8.50
N LYS A 539 17.26 -59.97 9.63
CA LYS A 539 17.11 -58.59 10.10
C LYS A 539 18.47 -57.91 10.32
N PRO A 540 18.71 -56.68 9.84
CA PRO A 540 19.92 -55.91 10.15
C PRO A 540 20.11 -55.69 11.65
N ALA A 541 21.36 -55.73 12.11
CA ALA A 541 21.71 -55.62 13.52
C ALA A 541 21.61 -54.17 14.04
N THR A 542 20.54 -53.86 14.76
CA THR A 542 20.38 -52.55 15.44
C THR A 542 21.17 -52.51 16.74
N ALA A 543 22.34 -51.88 16.75
CA ALA A 543 23.08 -51.58 17.97
C ALA A 543 22.39 -50.44 18.74
N GLY A 544 21.85 -50.72 19.92
CA GLY A 544 21.21 -49.71 20.78
C GLY A 544 19.96 -49.02 20.20
N GLY A 545 19.35 -49.57 19.14
CA GLY A 545 18.25 -48.94 18.41
C GLY A 545 18.68 -47.91 17.35
N ILE A 546 19.98 -47.74 17.14
CA ILE A 546 20.54 -47.00 16.00
C ILE A 546 20.73 -47.97 14.82
N GLU A 547 20.53 -47.47 13.61
CA GLU A 547 20.62 -48.23 12.37
C GLU A 547 22.08 -48.54 12.02
N SER A 548 22.41 -49.82 11.81
CA SER A 548 23.69 -50.23 11.21
C SER A 548 23.66 -49.96 9.70
N MET A 549 24.72 -49.34 9.19
CA MET A 549 24.98 -49.19 7.76
C MET A 549 26.09 -50.12 7.26
N ASP A 550 26.43 -51.18 8.01
CA ASP A 550 27.42 -52.18 7.61
C ASP A 550 26.96 -52.97 6.37
N ALA A 551 25.64 -53.01 6.11
CA ALA A 551 25.02 -53.59 4.92
C ALA A 551 24.72 -52.57 3.79
N TRP A 552 25.17 -51.31 3.90
CA TRP A 552 24.97 -50.29 2.86
C TRP A 552 26.11 -50.34 1.82
N THR A 553 25.78 -50.21 0.54
CA THR A 553 26.78 -50.23 -0.54
C THR A 553 27.44 -48.86 -0.67
N GLN A 554 28.77 -48.77 -0.65
CA GLN A 554 29.45 -47.49 -0.91
C GLN A 554 29.36 -47.15 -2.42
N THR A 555 28.77 -45.99 -2.74
CA THR A 555 28.55 -45.51 -4.12
C THR A 555 29.43 -44.32 -4.51
N GLY A 556 30.21 -43.76 -3.57
CA GLY A 556 31.14 -42.67 -3.89
C GLY A 556 32.18 -42.36 -2.81
N PRO A 557 33.22 -41.59 -3.18
CA PRO A 557 34.34 -41.26 -2.32
C PRO A 557 33.97 -40.25 -1.22
N GLN A 558 34.90 -40.03 -0.29
CA GLN A 558 34.86 -38.93 0.68
C GLN A 558 34.90 -37.58 -0.04
N GLY A 559 34.05 -36.64 0.39
CA GLY A 559 33.94 -35.28 -0.18
C GLY A 559 34.17 -34.15 0.83
N GLY A 560 34.65 -34.46 2.04
CA GLY A 560 34.87 -33.49 3.12
C GLY A 560 35.97 -33.90 4.08
N SER A 561 36.19 -33.11 5.15
CA SER A 561 37.29 -33.29 6.11
C SER A 561 37.11 -34.47 7.06
N ASN A 562 35.88 -34.77 7.48
CA ASN A 562 35.58 -35.95 8.30
C ASN A 562 35.60 -37.23 7.44
N PRO A 563 36.12 -38.37 7.96
CA PRO A 563 36.03 -39.68 7.31
C PRO A 563 34.60 -40.00 6.88
N GLY A 564 34.41 -40.46 5.64
CA GLY A 564 33.06 -40.62 5.10
C GLY A 564 33.01 -40.96 3.60
N GLY A 565 31.83 -40.84 3.02
CA GLY A 565 31.58 -41.08 1.60
C GLY A 565 30.10 -41.13 1.25
N LYS A 566 29.79 -41.44 -0.02
CA LYS A 566 28.40 -41.71 -0.44
C LYS A 566 28.09 -43.20 -0.33
N PHE A 567 26.93 -43.50 0.22
CA PHE A 567 26.42 -44.85 0.44
C PHE A 567 24.97 -44.96 0.00
N LYS A 568 24.56 -46.16 -0.38
CA LYS A 568 23.20 -46.51 -0.76
C LYS A 568 22.66 -47.56 0.20
N ASP A 569 21.52 -47.28 0.80
CA ASP A 569 20.86 -48.18 1.74
C ASP A 569 20.13 -49.34 1.03
N GLN A 570 19.49 -50.21 1.82
CA GLN A 570 18.81 -51.41 1.33
C GLN A 570 17.57 -51.09 0.48
N ASP A 571 16.90 -49.97 0.75
CA ASP A 571 15.76 -49.45 -0.02
C ASP A 571 16.21 -48.70 -1.29
N GLY A 572 17.53 -48.48 -1.43
CA GLY A 572 18.15 -47.86 -2.58
C GLY A 572 18.22 -46.33 -2.53
N VAL A 573 18.01 -45.71 -1.37
CA VAL A 573 18.20 -44.27 -1.16
C VAL A 573 19.68 -43.96 -1.00
N GLU A 574 20.14 -42.88 -1.63
CA GLU A 574 21.52 -42.42 -1.51
C GLU A 574 21.69 -41.43 -0.34
N TRP A 575 22.75 -41.61 0.43
CA TRP A 575 23.12 -40.85 1.63
C TRP A 575 24.60 -40.44 1.59
N TYR A 576 24.93 -39.29 2.13
CA TYR A 576 26.31 -38.93 2.48
C TYR A 576 26.55 -39.22 3.96
N CYS A 577 27.51 -40.09 4.25
CA CYS A 577 27.80 -40.56 5.61
C CYS A 577 29.12 -39.97 6.12
N LYS A 578 29.13 -39.51 7.37
CA LYS A 578 30.30 -38.94 8.08
C LYS A 578 30.53 -39.63 9.41
N PHE A 579 31.79 -39.85 9.77
CA PHE A 579 32.22 -40.42 11.06
C PHE A 579 33.19 -39.45 11.74
N PRO A 580 32.70 -38.42 12.45
CA PRO A 580 33.58 -37.54 13.22
C PRO A 580 34.24 -38.31 14.38
N GLY A 581 35.45 -37.93 14.75
CA GLY A 581 36.20 -38.57 15.84
C GLY A 581 35.61 -38.40 17.26
N ASN A 582 34.44 -37.79 17.38
CA ASN A 582 33.69 -37.63 18.63
C ASN A 582 32.19 -37.74 18.32
N GLU A 583 31.52 -38.67 19.00
CA GLU A 583 30.08 -38.91 18.86
C GLU A 583 29.20 -37.70 19.13
N ASP A 584 29.62 -36.81 20.04
CA ASP A 584 28.84 -35.62 20.38
C ASP A 584 28.78 -34.61 19.23
N VAL A 585 29.76 -34.63 18.31
CA VAL A 585 29.70 -33.87 17.06
C VAL A 585 28.61 -34.44 16.14
N ALA A 586 28.51 -35.78 16.04
CA ALA A 586 27.46 -36.44 15.27
C ALA A 586 26.06 -36.16 15.82
N LYS A 587 25.89 -36.27 17.15
CA LYS A 587 24.65 -35.95 17.87
C LYS A 587 24.28 -34.48 17.67
N SER A 588 25.24 -33.55 17.83
CA SER A 588 25.02 -32.11 17.62
C SER A 588 24.62 -31.76 16.18
N GLU A 589 25.23 -32.36 15.16
CA GLU A 589 24.86 -32.10 13.75
C GLU A 589 23.43 -32.59 13.44
N VAL A 590 23.07 -33.80 13.87
CA VAL A 590 21.71 -34.33 13.70
C VAL A 590 20.68 -33.49 14.47
N LEU A 591 20.98 -33.09 15.71
CA LEU A 591 20.12 -32.19 16.49
C LEU A 591 19.90 -30.86 15.74
N ALA A 592 20.96 -30.23 15.23
CA ALA A 592 20.85 -28.98 14.47
C ALA A 592 19.99 -29.15 13.21
N ALA A 593 20.16 -30.24 12.45
CA ALA A 593 19.32 -30.56 11.29
C ALA A 593 17.82 -30.69 11.66
N LYS A 594 17.49 -31.41 12.74
CA LYS A 594 16.09 -31.53 13.19
C LYS A 594 15.52 -30.21 13.74
N LEU A 595 16.34 -29.35 14.36
CA LEU A 595 15.93 -28.01 14.79
C LEU A 595 15.68 -27.05 13.61
N TYR A 596 16.47 -27.15 12.52
CA TYR A 596 16.18 -26.44 11.27
C TYR A 596 14.84 -26.86 10.65
N GLY A 597 14.58 -28.17 10.60
CA GLY A 597 13.29 -28.73 10.17
C GLY A 597 12.12 -28.23 11.03
N ALA A 598 12.28 -28.24 12.35
CA ALA A 598 11.28 -27.72 13.29
C ALA A 598 11.00 -26.22 13.09
N ALA A 599 12.01 -25.42 12.75
CA ALA A 599 11.85 -24.01 12.39
C ALA A 599 11.19 -23.79 11.01
N GLY A 600 10.95 -24.83 10.21
CA GLY A 600 10.45 -24.69 8.84
C GLY A 600 11.45 -24.01 7.92
N VAL A 601 12.72 -24.43 8.02
CA VAL A 601 13.84 -24.04 7.16
C VAL A 601 14.35 -25.30 6.47
N SER A 602 14.60 -25.23 5.16
CA SER A 602 15.15 -26.35 4.40
C SER A 602 16.57 -26.65 4.87
N GLY A 603 16.76 -27.80 5.52
CA GLY A 603 18.05 -28.42 5.79
C GLY A 603 18.01 -29.90 5.35
N GLN A 604 19.17 -30.55 5.28
CA GLN A 604 19.26 -31.99 4.98
C GLN A 604 18.49 -32.83 6.02
N ASP A 605 17.87 -33.91 5.55
CA ASP A 605 17.36 -34.93 6.46
C ASP A 605 18.52 -35.82 6.94
N ALA A 606 18.96 -35.59 8.17
CA ALA A 606 20.06 -36.32 8.80
C ALA A 606 19.53 -37.34 9.82
N LYS A 607 20.12 -38.54 9.87
CA LYS A 607 19.92 -39.55 10.91
C LYS A 607 21.27 -39.98 11.51
N LEU A 608 21.24 -40.50 12.74
CA LEU A 608 22.41 -41.20 13.31
C LEU A 608 22.48 -42.61 12.73
N VAL A 609 23.68 -43.09 12.46
CA VAL A 609 23.97 -44.43 11.94
C VAL A 609 25.19 -45.02 12.66
N MET A 610 25.29 -46.35 12.71
CA MET A 610 26.46 -47.07 13.19
C MET A 610 27.18 -47.73 12.02
N LYS A 611 28.52 -47.65 11.99
CA LYS A 611 29.35 -48.47 11.09
C LYS A 611 30.60 -48.93 11.82
N ASP A 612 30.96 -50.20 11.73
CA ASP A 612 32.17 -50.77 12.35
C ASP A 612 32.28 -50.43 13.86
N GLY A 613 31.13 -50.37 14.56
CA GLY A 613 31.03 -49.97 15.97
C GLY A 613 31.16 -48.45 16.26
N LYS A 614 31.29 -47.59 15.24
CA LYS A 614 31.43 -46.13 15.36
C LYS A 614 30.13 -45.41 15.02
N LEU A 615 29.75 -44.41 15.82
CA LEU A 615 28.62 -43.54 15.53
C LEU A 615 28.97 -42.54 14.41
N GLY A 616 28.05 -42.38 13.47
CA GLY A 616 28.14 -41.43 12.38
C GLY A 616 26.82 -40.70 12.10
N ILE A 617 26.89 -39.78 11.14
CA ILE A 617 25.75 -39.05 10.58
C ILE A 617 25.52 -39.60 9.18
N ALA A 618 24.27 -39.92 8.82
CA ALA A 618 23.85 -40.10 7.43
C ALA A 618 22.90 -38.96 7.05
N SER A 619 23.33 -38.08 6.15
CA SER A 619 22.50 -37.02 5.55
C SER A 619 22.01 -37.46 4.18
N ARG A 620 20.71 -37.38 3.92
CA ARG A 620 20.12 -37.79 2.64
C ARG A 620 20.74 -37.01 1.48
N TRP A 621 21.11 -37.71 0.41
CA TRP A 621 21.62 -37.05 -0.80
C TRP A 621 20.49 -36.31 -1.51
N HIS A 622 20.81 -35.12 -2.01
CA HIS A 622 19.90 -34.25 -2.75
C HIS A 622 20.64 -33.63 -3.93
N ASP A 623 19.99 -33.57 -5.09
CA ASP A 623 20.53 -32.86 -6.24
C ASP A 623 20.42 -31.35 -6.02
N VAL A 624 21.59 -30.75 -5.75
CA VAL A 624 21.76 -29.34 -5.38
C VAL A 624 22.77 -28.67 -6.30
N SER A 625 22.58 -27.37 -6.52
CA SER A 625 23.41 -26.54 -7.38
C SER A 625 24.05 -25.42 -6.58
N LYS A 626 25.38 -25.43 -6.55
CA LYS A 626 26.22 -24.33 -6.08
C LYS A 626 26.09 -23.12 -7.01
N VAL A 627 25.85 -21.95 -6.43
CA VAL A 627 25.67 -20.69 -7.18
C VAL A 627 26.46 -19.55 -6.52
N SER A 628 26.63 -18.43 -7.22
CA SER A 628 27.40 -17.29 -6.70
C SER A 628 26.73 -16.64 -5.48
N PRO A 629 27.48 -15.94 -4.60
CA PRO A 629 26.92 -15.33 -3.39
C PRO A 629 25.84 -14.28 -3.70
N ALA A 630 26.00 -13.57 -4.83
CA ALA A 630 25.04 -12.60 -5.34
C ALA A 630 23.77 -13.24 -5.98
N ALA A 631 23.75 -14.56 -6.17
CA ALA A 631 22.56 -15.35 -6.48
C ALA A 631 21.93 -15.91 -5.19
N LEU A 632 22.73 -16.46 -4.27
CA LEU A 632 22.25 -16.89 -2.93
C LEU A 632 21.52 -15.76 -2.20
N ALA A 633 22.09 -14.55 -2.17
CA ALA A 633 21.49 -13.36 -1.56
C ALA A 633 20.10 -12.96 -2.12
N LYS A 634 19.64 -13.58 -3.22
CA LYS A 634 18.34 -13.35 -3.88
C LYS A 634 17.44 -14.59 -3.89
N ALA A 635 17.92 -15.75 -3.45
CA ALA A 635 17.19 -17.01 -3.55
C ALA A 635 16.14 -17.16 -2.43
N ASP A 636 15.02 -17.83 -2.74
CA ASP A 636 14.02 -18.17 -1.73
C ASP A 636 14.63 -19.12 -0.69
N GLY A 637 14.17 -19.01 0.56
CA GLY A 637 14.71 -19.76 1.70
C GLY A 637 15.98 -19.18 2.35
N VAL A 638 16.78 -18.35 1.68
CA VAL A 638 18.02 -17.78 2.28
C VAL A 638 17.67 -16.83 3.42
N ALA A 639 17.11 -15.66 3.10
CA ALA A 639 16.71 -14.65 4.07
C ALA A 639 15.64 -15.18 5.06
N ALA A 640 14.78 -16.08 4.58
CA ALA A 640 13.74 -16.72 5.38
C ALA A 640 14.25 -17.83 6.32
N GLY A 641 15.55 -18.16 6.30
CA GLY A 641 16.19 -19.09 7.23
C GLY A 641 17.25 -18.45 8.15
N PHE A 642 17.78 -17.28 7.79
CA PHE A 642 18.87 -16.59 8.51
C PHE A 642 18.71 -16.52 10.04
N ALA A 643 17.50 -16.24 10.54
CA ALA A 643 17.27 -16.17 11.98
C ALA A 643 17.36 -17.54 12.68
N ALA A 644 17.13 -18.65 11.99
CA ALA A 644 17.37 -20.00 12.48
C ALA A 644 18.88 -20.33 12.44
N ASP A 645 19.59 -19.90 11.39
CA ASP A 645 21.05 -20.02 11.32
C ASP A 645 21.72 -19.28 12.51
N ALA A 646 21.27 -18.06 12.80
CA ALA A 646 21.70 -17.31 13.97
C ALA A 646 21.25 -17.95 15.30
N TRP A 647 19.99 -18.40 15.41
CA TRP A 647 19.48 -19.07 16.62
C TRP A 647 20.30 -20.32 16.99
N LEU A 648 20.60 -21.16 16.00
CA LEU A 648 21.44 -22.35 16.16
C LEU A 648 22.93 -22.03 16.18
N GLY A 649 23.31 -20.76 16.03
CA GLY A 649 24.71 -20.31 16.05
C GLY A 649 25.53 -20.97 14.94
N ASN A 650 24.96 -21.20 13.76
CA ASN A 650 25.69 -21.83 12.66
C ASN A 650 26.69 -20.84 12.04
N TRP A 651 27.97 -20.99 12.40
CA TRP A 651 29.04 -20.08 11.97
C TRP A 651 29.53 -20.37 10.54
N ASP A 652 29.22 -21.55 10.02
CA ASP A 652 29.66 -22.05 8.71
C ASP A 652 28.47 -22.31 7.76
N VAL A 653 27.33 -21.64 8.00
CA VAL A 653 26.08 -21.80 7.26
C VAL A 653 26.22 -21.69 5.74
N VAL A 654 27.14 -20.85 5.24
CA VAL A 654 27.43 -20.74 3.81
C VAL A 654 28.53 -21.70 3.35
N GLY A 655 29.41 -22.13 4.24
CA GLY A 655 30.66 -22.80 3.92
C GLY A 655 31.70 -21.81 3.37
N LEU A 656 32.98 -22.05 3.65
CA LEU A 656 34.08 -21.25 3.09
C LEU A 656 34.06 -21.20 1.56
N GLY A 657 33.52 -22.25 0.91
CA GLY A 657 33.41 -22.37 -0.54
C GLY A 657 32.05 -21.95 -1.12
N TYR A 658 31.05 -21.54 -0.33
CA TYR A 658 29.63 -21.47 -0.74
C TYR A 658 29.03 -22.85 -1.08
N ASP A 659 29.35 -23.81 -0.23
CA ASP A 659 29.06 -25.24 -0.33
C ASP A 659 28.01 -25.72 0.70
N ASN A 660 27.87 -25.04 1.85
CA ASN A 660 26.87 -25.38 2.88
C ASN A 660 25.51 -24.69 2.66
N LEU A 661 25.43 -23.74 1.72
CA LEU A 661 24.17 -23.12 1.30
C LEU A 661 24.04 -23.15 -0.24
N GLN A 662 23.31 -24.14 -0.74
CA GLN A 662 23.13 -24.37 -2.19
C GLN A 662 21.64 -24.36 -2.57
N LEU A 663 21.33 -24.29 -3.87
CA LEU A 663 19.94 -24.32 -4.36
C LEU A 663 19.50 -25.73 -4.72
N ASP A 664 18.30 -26.13 -4.28
CA ASP A 664 17.63 -27.34 -4.78
C ASP A 664 17.15 -27.17 -6.23
N ALA A 665 16.68 -28.27 -6.83
CA ALA A 665 16.09 -28.28 -8.18
C ALA A 665 14.84 -27.39 -8.36
N THR A 666 14.30 -26.79 -7.29
CA THR A 666 13.21 -25.78 -7.35
C THR A 666 13.72 -24.34 -7.24
N GLY A 667 15.04 -24.14 -7.09
CA GLY A 667 15.68 -22.84 -6.91
C GLY A 667 15.66 -22.30 -5.47
N LYS A 668 15.39 -23.15 -4.48
CA LYS A 668 15.33 -22.77 -3.05
C LYS A 668 16.59 -23.17 -2.31
N ALA A 669 17.01 -22.33 -1.37
CA ALA A 669 18.22 -22.57 -0.61
C ALA A 669 18.04 -23.62 0.51
N MET A 670 18.84 -24.68 0.42
CA MET A 670 18.97 -25.76 1.38
C MET A 670 20.23 -25.56 2.21
N ARG A 671 20.13 -25.71 3.55
CA ARG A 671 21.31 -25.85 4.42
C ARG A 671 21.83 -27.28 4.30
N ILE A 672 23.07 -27.39 3.88
CA ILE A 672 23.88 -28.59 3.76
C ILE A 672 24.93 -28.49 4.87
N ASP A 673 25.26 -29.60 5.53
CA ASP A 673 26.22 -29.64 6.64
C ASP A 673 25.88 -28.70 7.82
N ALA A 674 25.28 -29.26 8.88
CA ALA A 674 24.97 -28.50 10.08
C ALA A 674 26.12 -28.49 11.12
N GLY A 675 27.29 -29.07 10.81
CA GLY A 675 28.40 -29.26 11.76
C GLY A 675 28.98 -27.96 12.34
N GLY A 676 28.74 -26.82 11.67
CA GLY A 676 29.07 -25.48 12.17
C GLY A 676 28.16 -24.93 13.27
N SER A 677 27.21 -25.71 13.81
CA SER A 677 26.13 -25.26 14.71
C SER A 677 26.34 -25.59 16.20
N LEU A 678 25.45 -25.02 17.04
CA LEU A 678 25.37 -25.22 18.49
C LEU A 678 26.71 -24.93 19.18
N GLU A 679 27.23 -25.86 19.97
CA GLU A 679 28.51 -25.72 20.69
C GLU A 679 29.75 -25.96 19.81
N TYR A 680 29.59 -26.30 18.52
CA TYR A 680 30.66 -26.82 17.68
C TYR A 680 30.95 -25.95 16.45
N ARG A 681 32.18 -26.08 15.95
CA ARG A 681 32.66 -25.57 14.66
C ARG A 681 32.64 -26.73 13.64
N ALA A 682 32.65 -26.42 12.34
CA ALA A 682 32.60 -27.42 11.26
C ALA A 682 33.73 -28.49 11.32
N GLN A 683 34.86 -28.19 11.95
CA GLN A 683 35.96 -29.13 12.21
C GLN A 683 35.88 -29.85 13.58
N GLY A 684 34.71 -29.90 14.23
CA GLY A 684 34.46 -30.62 15.49
C GLY A 684 35.00 -29.95 16.76
N GLY A 685 35.78 -28.87 16.68
CA GLY A 685 36.23 -28.11 17.85
C GLY A 685 35.09 -27.31 18.50
N LYS A 686 35.09 -27.19 19.83
CA LYS A 686 34.07 -26.41 20.57
C LYS A 686 34.19 -24.89 20.34
N LYS A 687 33.11 -24.17 20.65
CA LYS A 687 33.03 -22.70 20.69
C LYS A 687 32.06 -22.23 21.80
N ALA A 688 32.08 -20.93 22.10
CA ALA A 688 31.11 -20.35 23.02
C ALA A 688 29.72 -20.30 22.37
N PHE A 689 28.74 -20.97 22.99
CA PHE A 689 27.33 -20.95 22.61
C PHE A 689 26.50 -20.57 23.83
N GLY A 690 26.05 -19.32 23.89
CA GLY A 690 25.39 -18.74 25.07
C GLY A 690 24.01 -18.16 24.78
N ASN A 691 23.34 -17.68 25.83
CA ASN A 691 21.95 -17.23 25.80
C ASN A 691 21.68 -16.03 24.86
N VAL A 692 22.70 -15.26 24.50
CA VAL A 692 22.59 -14.10 23.59
C VAL A 692 22.97 -14.53 22.17
N VAL A 693 22.10 -14.24 21.20
CA VAL A 693 22.36 -14.46 19.77
C VAL A 693 23.14 -13.27 19.20
N THR A 694 24.46 -13.39 19.13
CA THR A 694 25.37 -12.41 18.50
C THR A 694 25.47 -12.65 16.99
N GLU A 695 25.21 -13.88 16.53
CA GLU A 695 25.24 -14.30 15.14
C GLU A 695 24.23 -13.56 14.24
N ILE A 696 23.19 -12.97 14.83
CA ILE A 696 22.18 -12.17 14.11
C ILE A 696 22.79 -10.90 13.48
N ASP A 697 23.94 -10.47 13.99
CA ASP A 697 24.73 -9.33 13.50
C ASP A 697 26.10 -9.77 12.98
N SER A 698 26.83 -10.67 13.65
CA SER A 698 28.19 -11.06 13.21
C SER A 698 28.24 -11.85 11.89
N LEU A 699 27.20 -12.64 11.56
CA LEU A 699 27.08 -13.29 10.24
C LEU A 699 26.75 -12.29 9.11
N ARG A 700 26.53 -11.02 9.45
CA ARG A 700 26.20 -9.93 8.51
C ARG A 700 27.30 -8.85 8.44
N ASP A 701 28.31 -8.90 9.31
CA ASP A 701 29.44 -7.98 9.31
C ASP A 701 30.58 -8.52 8.41
N PRO A 702 30.94 -7.83 7.31
CA PRO A 702 32.01 -8.26 6.42
C PRO A 702 33.41 -8.23 7.06
N LYS A 703 33.59 -7.58 8.23
CA LYS A 703 34.84 -7.62 9.00
C LYS A 703 34.98 -8.87 9.87
N ILE A 704 33.87 -9.55 10.18
CA ILE A 704 33.83 -10.71 11.08
C ILE A 704 33.61 -12.02 10.31
N ASN A 705 32.70 -12.03 9.33
CA ASN A 705 32.43 -13.20 8.49
C ASN A 705 32.13 -12.75 7.03
N PRO A 706 33.17 -12.44 6.22
CA PRO A 706 32.98 -11.88 4.89
C PRO A 706 32.18 -12.78 3.94
N GLN A 707 32.32 -14.10 4.03
CA GLN A 707 31.54 -15.06 3.24
C GLN A 707 30.04 -14.97 3.57
N SER A 708 29.68 -15.00 4.85
CA SER A 708 28.27 -14.88 5.28
C SER A 708 27.72 -13.49 4.99
N ALA A 709 28.52 -12.43 5.20
CA ALA A 709 28.11 -11.05 4.92
C ALA A 709 27.86 -10.79 3.43
N ALA A 710 28.57 -11.47 2.52
CA ALA A 710 28.31 -11.41 1.08
C ALA A 710 26.89 -11.92 0.71
N VAL A 711 26.32 -12.81 1.52
CA VAL A 711 24.97 -13.37 1.34
C VAL A 711 23.92 -12.62 2.17
N PHE A 712 24.15 -12.42 3.47
CA PHE A 712 23.16 -11.91 4.43
C PHE A 712 23.29 -10.42 4.76
N GLY A 713 24.44 -9.78 4.52
CA GLY A 713 24.72 -8.42 5.01
C GLY A 713 23.70 -7.36 4.57
N LYS A 714 23.08 -7.57 3.39
CA LYS A 714 22.07 -6.68 2.79
C LYS A 714 20.62 -6.97 3.23
N MET A 715 20.39 -7.93 4.14
CA MET A 715 19.05 -8.24 4.66
C MET A 715 18.44 -7.06 5.43
N THR A 716 17.13 -6.85 5.27
CA THR A 716 16.40 -5.80 6.00
C THR A 716 15.94 -6.28 7.37
N LYS A 717 15.64 -5.34 8.28
CA LYS A 717 15.02 -5.65 9.58
C LYS A 717 13.67 -6.36 9.44
N ALA A 718 12.96 -6.22 8.31
CA ALA A 718 11.71 -6.93 8.06
C ALA A 718 11.96 -8.42 7.75
N ASP A 719 12.97 -8.73 6.93
CA ASP A 719 13.34 -10.11 6.59
C ASP A 719 13.80 -10.88 7.84
N ILE A 720 14.65 -10.24 8.65
CA ILE A 720 15.10 -10.82 9.92
C ILE A 720 13.91 -11.04 10.88
N THR A 721 12.98 -10.08 10.98
CA THR A 721 11.75 -10.26 11.79
C THR A 721 10.89 -11.42 11.29
N ALA A 722 10.79 -11.63 9.97
CA ALA A 722 10.06 -12.75 9.38
C ALA A 722 10.76 -14.10 9.66
N GLY A 723 12.09 -14.13 9.66
CA GLY A 723 12.89 -15.27 10.12
C GLY A 723 12.67 -15.58 11.60
N VAL A 724 12.75 -14.58 12.50
CA VAL A 724 12.51 -14.78 13.94
C VAL A 724 11.08 -15.29 14.18
N ALA A 725 10.10 -14.83 13.40
CA ALA A 725 8.72 -15.33 13.43
C ALA A 725 8.54 -16.79 12.92
N LYS A 726 9.60 -17.43 12.40
CA LYS A 726 9.68 -18.89 12.26
C LYS A 726 10.25 -19.56 13.52
N VAL A 727 11.39 -19.08 14.02
CA VAL A 727 12.07 -19.63 15.20
C VAL A 727 11.14 -19.66 16.43
N LEU A 728 10.34 -18.60 16.61
CA LEU A 728 9.34 -18.50 17.69
C LEU A 728 8.14 -19.45 17.56
N LYS A 729 8.04 -20.26 16.49
CA LYS A 729 7.02 -21.32 16.37
C LYS A 729 7.45 -22.64 16.98
N VAL A 730 8.76 -22.92 17.04
CA VAL A 730 9.28 -24.13 17.69
C VAL A 730 8.92 -24.02 19.17
N SER A 731 8.11 -24.94 19.69
CA SER A 731 7.68 -24.86 21.10
C SER A 731 8.84 -25.24 22.02
N ASP A 732 8.83 -24.74 23.26
CA ASP A 732 9.89 -25.04 24.23
C ASP A 732 9.90 -26.54 24.57
N ALA A 733 8.71 -27.17 24.65
CA ALA A 733 8.56 -28.61 24.73
C ALA A 733 9.15 -29.37 23.52
N GLN A 734 9.04 -28.83 22.30
CA GLN A 734 9.66 -29.41 21.11
C GLN A 734 11.20 -29.27 21.13
N ILE A 735 11.73 -28.19 21.70
CA ILE A 735 13.17 -28.02 21.93
C ILE A 735 13.66 -29.08 22.94
N HIS A 736 13.04 -29.18 24.13
CA HIS A 736 13.40 -30.21 25.11
C HIS A 736 13.31 -31.62 24.51
N ALA A 737 12.25 -31.94 23.76
CA ALA A 737 12.11 -33.25 23.12
C ALA A 737 13.26 -33.53 22.14
N LEU A 738 13.55 -32.61 21.22
CA LEU A 738 14.63 -32.78 20.24
C LEU A 738 16.00 -32.87 20.91
N VAL A 739 16.30 -32.03 21.90
CA VAL A 739 17.59 -32.05 22.61
C VAL A 739 17.75 -33.30 23.47
N ASN A 740 16.68 -33.78 24.12
CA ASN A 740 16.72 -35.04 24.87
C ASN A 740 16.99 -36.24 23.95
N THR A 741 16.29 -36.33 22.82
CA THR A 741 16.44 -37.43 21.85
C THR A 741 17.77 -37.40 21.10
N TYR A 742 18.18 -36.25 20.55
CA TYR A 742 19.30 -36.15 19.59
C TYR A 742 20.54 -35.42 20.13
N GLY A 743 20.46 -34.75 21.28
CA GLY A 743 21.55 -33.91 21.75
C GLY A 743 22.82 -34.66 22.20
N PRO A 744 23.97 -33.96 22.21
CA PRO A 744 25.22 -34.46 22.80
C PRO A 744 25.16 -34.54 24.33
N GLY A 745 26.11 -35.25 24.93
CA GLY A 745 26.33 -35.28 26.38
C GLY A 745 25.23 -35.95 27.21
N ASP A 746 25.34 -35.78 28.54
CA ASP A 746 24.44 -36.37 29.54
C ASP A 746 23.11 -35.60 29.70
N ALA A 747 22.27 -36.05 30.65
CA ALA A 747 20.97 -35.43 30.92
C ALA A 747 21.05 -33.99 31.47
N ALA A 748 22.11 -33.63 32.19
CA ALA A 748 22.33 -32.27 32.69
C ALA A 748 22.80 -31.35 31.55
N HIS A 749 23.71 -31.84 30.71
CA HIS A 749 24.16 -31.14 29.50
C HIS A 749 23.02 -30.89 28.52
N LYS A 750 22.22 -31.92 28.22
CA LYS A 750 21.00 -31.82 27.39
C LYS A 750 20.00 -30.81 27.96
N LYS A 751 19.79 -30.80 29.28
CA LYS A 751 18.95 -29.78 29.92
C LYS A 751 19.52 -28.37 29.69
N ALA A 752 20.80 -28.15 29.98
CA ALA A 752 21.44 -26.85 29.81
C ALA A 752 21.37 -26.34 28.36
N LEU A 753 21.64 -27.21 27.37
CA LEU A 753 21.55 -26.88 25.95
C LEU A 753 20.12 -26.51 25.52
N ALA A 754 19.10 -27.20 26.05
CA ALA A 754 17.70 -26.85 25.81
C ALA A 754 17.33 -25.48 26.40
N GLU A 755 17.71 -25.20 27.65
CA GLU A 755 17.49 -23.88 28.28
C GLU A 755 18.22 -22.77 27.49
N THR A 756 19.44 -23.00 27.01
CA THR A 756 20.18 -22.05 26.17
C THR A 756 19.46 -21.78 24.84
N LEU A 757 18.91 -22.80 24.19
CA LEU A 757 18.12 -22.63 22.96
C LEU A 757 16.81 -21.85 23.20
N ILE A 758 16.18 -22.03 24.37
CA ILE A 758 14.99 -21.27 24.79
C ILE A 758 15.35 -19.81 25.14
N ALA A 759 16.47 -19.59 25.83
CA ALA A 759 16.98 -18.25 26.13
C ALA A 759 17.37 -17.48 24.85
N ARG A 760 18.01 -18.13 23.88
CA ARG A 760 18.33 -17.56 22.55
C ARG A 760 17.07 -17.18 21.76
N LYS A 761 15.97 -17.91 21.93
CA LYS A 761 14.64 -17.50 21.42
C LYS A 761 14.11 -16.24 22.11
N ALA A 762 14.27 -16.12 23.43
CA ALA A 762 13.83 -14.95 24.18
C ALA A 762 14.63 -13.69 23.80
N ASP A 763 15.95 -13.81 23.63
CA ASP A 763 16.82 -12.74 23.12
C ASP A 763 16.43 -12.28 21.70
N LEU A 764 16.17 -13.21 20.77
CA LEU A 764 15.65 -12.87 19.45
C LEU A 764 14.27 -12.20 19.50
N LEU A 765 13.40 -12.59 20.42
CA LEU A 765 12.12 -11.90 20.63
C LEU A 765 12.31 -10.50 21.21
N ALA A 766 13.25 -10.30 22.13
CA ALA A 766 13.56 -8.99 22.70
C ALA A 766 14.14 -8.03 21.65
N LYS A 767 15.03 -8.51 20.78
CA LYS A 767 15.61 -7.77 19.65
C LYS A 767 14.59 -7.49 18.53
N PHE A 768 13.63 -8.39 18.31
CA PHE A 768 12.63 -8.33 17.23
C PHE A 768 11.19 -8.55 17.73
N PRO A 769 10.63 -7.68 18.61
CA PRO A 769 9.34 -7.92 19.27
C PRO A 769 8.14 -8.01 18.31
N LYS A 770 8.28 -7.43 17.11
CA LYS A 770 7.28 -7.53 16.03
C LYS A 770 7.12 -8.95 15.45
N ALA A 771 7.99 -9.90 15.80
CA ALA A 771 7.89 -11.29 15.36
C ALA A 771 6.77 -12.09 16.07
N LYS A 772 6.32 -11.64 17.25
CA LYS A 772 5.28 -12.31 18.05
C LYS A 772 3.88 -12.12 17.44
N LYS A 773 3.42 -13.10 16.66
CA LYS A 773 2.04 -13.14 16.16
C LYS A 773 1.06 -13.44 17.32
N ALA A 774 -0.11 -12.80 17.29
CA ALA A 774 -1.17 -13.07 18.25
C ALA A 774 -1.75 -14.48 18.08
N LYS A 775 -2.21 -15.10 19.19
CA LYS A 775 -3.05 -16.30 19.12
C LYS A 775 -4.35 -15.94 18.39
N LYS A 776 -4.75 -16.74 17.40
CA LYS A 776 -6.10 -16.69 16.83
C LYS A 776 -7.06 -17.46 17.73
N HIS A 777 -8.32 -17.07 17.73
CA HIS A 777 -9.39 -17.83 18.39
C HIS A 777 -10.05 -18.78 17.40
N THR A 778 -10.62 -19.88 17.90
CA THR A 778 -11.18 -20.96 17.08
C THR A 778 -12.68 -20.75 16.87
N PHE A 779 -13.10 -20.75 15.60
CA PHE A 779 -14.50 -20.65 15.21
C PHE A 779 -15.32 -21.89 15.62
N LYS A 780 -16.60 -21.67 15.92
CA LYS A 780 -17.59 -22.62 16.39
C LYS A 780 -18.88 -22.46 15.56
N PRO A 781 -19.10 -23.31 14.54
CA PRO A 781 -20.31 -23.28 13.70
C PRO A 781 -21.60 -23.36 14.52
N GLU A 782 -21.57 -24.09 15.65
CA GLU A 782 -22.68 -24.27 16.59
C GLU A 782 -23.04 -23.00 17.39
N LYS A 783 -22.36 -21.87 17.11
CA LYS A 783 -22.58 -20.57 17.76
C LYS A 783 -22.90 -19.43 16.78
N ILE A 784 -23.35 -19.75 15.57
CA ILE A 784 -24.01 -18.79 14.68
C ILE A 784 -25.51 -18.84 14.98
N SER A 785 -26.14 -17.67 15.11
CA SER A 785 -27.59 -17.55 15.30
C SER A 785 -28.35 -18.04 14.07
N GLU A 786 -29.42 -18.81 14.30
CA GLU A 786 -30.33 -19.26 13.24
C GLU A 786 -31.01 -18.08 12.52
N PRO A 787 -31.35 -18.24 11.23
CA PRO A 787 -32.01 -17.20 10.46
C PRO A 787 -33.47 -16.96 10.89
N PRO A 788 -33.99 -15.72 10.78
CA PRO A 788 -35.41 -15.46 10.98
C PRO A 788 -36.22 -16.07 9.83
N SER A 789 -37.15 -16.98 10.13
CA SER A 789 -38.00 -17.59 9.10
C SER A 789 -39.00 -16.58 8.53
N PHE A 790 -39.09 -16.54 7.21
CA PHE A 790 -40.09 -15.78 6.45
C PHE A 790 -41.32 -16.63 6.13
N LEU A 791 -41.33 -17.92 6.46
CA LEU A 791 -42.49 -18.81 6.35
C LEU A 791 -43.22 -19.00 7.70
N ASN A 792 -42.56 -18.68 8.82
CA ASN A 792 -43.17 -18.61 10.15
C ASN A 792 -42.66 -17.39 10.93
N TRP A 793 -43.10 -16.20 10.51
CA TRP A 793 -42.55 -14.94 11.00
C TRP A 793 -42.89 -14.69 12.48
N GLY A 794 -41.84 -14.51 13.28
CA GLY A 794 -41.96 -14.35 14.73
C GLY A 794 -42.55 -15.56 15.46
N GLY A 795 -42.56 -16.75 14.83
CA GLY A 795 -43.21 -17.95 15.39
C GLY A 795 -44.74 -17.90 15.41
N SER A 796 -45.35 -16.92 14.73
CA SER A 796 -46.80 -16.62 14.84
C SER A 796 -47.71 -17.42 13.91
N GLY A 797 -47.18 -18.40 13.17
CA GLY A 797 -47.92 -19.17 12.16
C GLY A 797 -48.30 -18.37 10.91
N LYS A 798 -47.64 -17.23 10.69
CA LYS A 798 -47.89 -16.31 9.56
C LYS A 798 -46.70 -16.27 8.63
N ASP A 799 -46.99 -16.19 7.33
CA ASP A 799 -46.03 -15.79 6.32
C ASP A 799 -45.39 -14.42 6.64
N GLY A 800 -44.20 -14.21 6.08
CA GLY A 800 -43.31 -13.10 6.34
C GLY A 800 -43.80 -11.70 5.98
N PRO A 801 -42.97 -10.67 6.23
CA PRO A 801 -43.34 -9.26 6.14
C PRO A 801 -43.69 -8.77 4.71
N SER A 802 -43.67 -9.64 3.70
CA SER A 802 -44.29 -9.37 2.40
C SER A 802 -45.68 -10.01 2.31
N SER A 803 -46.65 -9.28 1.77
CA SER A 803 -47.97 -9.81 1.36
C SER A 803 -47.91 -10.69 0.09
N LYS A 804 -46.72 -11.15 -0.30
CA LYS A 804 -46.46 -11.98 -1.49
C LYS A 804 -45.65 -13.23 -1.07
N PRO A 805 -46.26 -14.43 -1.05
CA PRO A 805 -45.58 -15.65 -0.58
C PRO A 805 -44.24 -15.94 -1.28
N PHE A 806 -44.13 -15.70 -2.59
CA PHE A 806 -42.87 -15.90 -3.33
C PHE A 806 -41.73 -15.00 -2.83
N VAL A 807 -42.01 -13.77 -2.39
CA VAL A 807 -41.01 -12.87 -1.81
C VAL A 807 -40.53 -13.39 -0.45
N ASN A 808 -41.43 -13.95 0.34
CA ASN A 808 -41.09 -14.57 1.62
C ASN A 808 -40.24 -15.83 1.41
N GLN A 809 -40.63 -16.72 0.49
CA GLN A 809 -39.88 -17.92 0.14
C GLN A 809 -38.49 -17.62 -0.45
N ALA A 810 -38.36 -16.57 -1.28
CA ALA A 810 -37.08 -16.09 -1.78
C ALA A 810 -36.17 -15.55 -0.67
N ASN A 811 -36.73 -14.77 0.27
CA ASN A 811 -35.99 -14.27 1.43
C ASN A 811 -35.55 -15.39 2.37
N GLU A 812 -36.41 -16.39 2.62
CA GLU A 812 -36.09 -17.61 3.37
C GLU A 812 -34.87 -18.32 2.74
N LYS A 813 -34.94 -18.66 1.45
CA LYS A 813 -33.83 -19.25 0.68
C LYS A 813 -32.53 -18.44 0.81
N ALA A 814 -32.63 -17.11 0.79
CA ALA A 814 -31.46 -16.22 0.95
C ALA A 814 -30.87 -16.26 2.38
N VAL A 815 -31.68 -16.22 3.44
CA VAL A 815 -31.15 -16.28 4.82
C VAL A 815 -30.62 -17.67 5.21
N GLN A 816 -31.22 -18.75 4.70
CA GLN A 816 -30.67 -20.10 4.88
C GLN A 816 -29.30 -20.23 4.18
N ALA A 817 -29.15 -19.70 2.95
CA ALA A 817 -27.86 -19.68 2.27
C ALA A 817 -26.79 -18.85 3.02
N ILE A 818 -27.19 -17.73 3.63
CA ILE A 818 -26.32 -16.93 4.53
C ILE A 818 -25.89 -17.77 5.73
N TYR A 819 -26.80 -18.50 6.36
CA TYR A 819 -26.52 -19.33 7.54
C TYR A 819 -25.52 -20.46 7.23
N GLU A 820 -25.68 -21.16 6.11
CA GLU A 820 -24.71 -22.17 5.66
C GLU A 820 -23.33 -21.57 5.34
N ALA A 821 -23.29 -20.43 4.64
CA ALA A 821 -22.04 -19.71 4.38
C ALA A 821 -21.36 -19.27 5.70
N ALA A 822 -22.14 -18.82 6.68
CA ALA A 822 -21.64 -18.37 7.97
C ALA A 822 -21.07 -19.49 8.84
N LYS A 823 -21.69 -20.68 8.83
CA LYS A 823 -21.20 -21.89 9.50
C LYS A 823 -19.84 -22.39 8.97
N THR A 824 -19.31 -21.84 7.88
CA THR A 824 -17.92 -22.07 7.44
C THR A 824 -16.87 -21.26 8.21
N GLY A 825 -17.27 -20.24 8.98
CA GLY A 825 -16.37 -19.29 9.63
C GLY A 825 -15.68 -18.32 8.66
N SER A 826 -16.14 -18.24 7.40
CA SER A 826 -15.58 -17.36 6.38
C SER A 826 -16.44 -16.13 6.16
N ILE A 827 -15.98 -14.98 6.66
CA ILE A 827 -16.60 -13.67 6.41
C ILE A 827 -16.73 -13.40 4.90
N ASP A 828 -15.74 -13.80 4.10
CA ASP A 828 -15.74 -13.55 2.66
C ASP A 828 -16.68 -14.49 1.91
N ALA A 829 -16.98 -15.69 2.44
CA ALA A 829 -18.04 -16.54 1.89
C ALA A 829 -19.43 -15.90 2.06
N VAL A 830 -19.67 -15.18 3.16
CA VAL A 830 -20.93 -14.43 3.37
C VAL A 830 -20.97 -13.15 2.51
N LYS A 831 -19.85 -12.44 2.33
CA LYS A 831 -19.79 -11.22 1.49
C LYS A 831 -20.01 -11.50 0.00
N GLU A 832 -19.40 -12.57 -0.52
CA GLU A 832 -19.46 -12.92 -1.94
C GLU A 832 -20.70 -13.75 -2.30
N LEU A 833 -21.50 -14.16 -1.31
CA LEU A 833 -22.79 -14.79 -1.53
C LEU A 833 -23.76 -13.83 -2.23
N THR A 834 -24.38 -14.31 -3.30
CA THR A 834 -25.47 -13.63 -3.99
C THR A 834 -26.80 -14.33 -3.73
N ALA A 835 -27.89 -13.55 -3.77
CA ALA A 835 -29.26 -14.03 -3.74
C ALA A 835 -30.04 -13.45 -4.93
N GLU A 836 -31.02 -14.21 -5.43
CA GLU A 836 -31.89 -13.80 -6.52
C GLU A 836 -32.71 -12.56 -6.13
N THR A 837 -32.84 -11.60 -7.06
CA THR A 837 -33.74 -10.46 -6.91
C THR A 837 -34.99 -10.68 -7.75
N TYR A 838 -36.13 -10.20 -7.26
CA TYR A 838 -37.45 -10.45 -7.84
C TYR A 838 -38.17 -9.14 -8.11
N ASP A 839 -38.97 -9.11 -9.19
CA ASP A 839 -39.95 -8.04 -9.35
C ASP A 839 -41.07 -8.18 -8.30
N LYS A 840 -41.58 -7.05 -7.81
CA LYS A 840 -42.56 -7.01 -6.71
C LYS A 840 -44.01 -7.13 -7.17
N ALA A 841 -44.28 -6.94 -8.47
CA ALA A 841 -45.58 -7.08 -9.08
C ALA A 841 -45.76 -8.45 -9.77
N THR A 842 -44.82 -8.86 -10.62
CA THR A 842 -44.90 -10.12 -11.40
C THR A 842 -44.36 -11.34 -10.64
N GLY A 843 -43.34 -11.15 -9.80
CA GLY A 843 -42.62 -12.25 -9.14
C GLY A 843 -41.59 -12.96 -10.01
N GLU A 844 -41.27 -12.42 -11.18
CA GLU A 844 -40.17 -12.90 -12.01
C GLU A 844 -38.80 -12.54 -11.43
N VAL A 845 -37.79 -13.35 -11.74
CA VAL A 845 -36.40 -13.11 -11.32
C VAL A 845 -35.82 -11.97 -12.17
N THR A 846 -35.54 -10.83 -11.53
CA THR A 846 -34.95 -9.64 -12.16
C THR A 846 -33.41 -9.69 -12.20
N GLY A 847 -32.80 -10.64 -11.51
CA GLY A 847 -31.35 -10.83 -11.48
C GLY A 847 -30.87 -11.44 -10.17
N SER A 848 -29.67 -11.06 -9.74
CA SER A 848 -29.13 -11.42 -8.43
C SER A 848 -28.27 -10.30 -7.86
N ALA A 849 -28.31 -10.11 -6.54
CA ALA A 849 -27.51 -9.11 -5.82
C ALA A 849 -26.69 -9.77 -4.71
N LYS A 850 -25.56 -9.17 -4.31
CA LYS A 850 -24.84 -9.60 -3.10
C LYS A 850 -25.73 -9.47 -1.88
N VAL A 851 -25.63 -10.39 -0.92
CA VAL A 851 -26.55 -10.40 0.24
C VAL A 851 -26.49 -9.12 1.09
N LEU A 852 -25.34 -8.46 1.16
CA LEU A 852 -25.17 -7.15 1.83
C LEU A 852 -25.75 -5.96 1.05
N GLU A 853 -26.13 -6.17 -0.22
CA GLU A 853 -26.72 -5.18 -1.13
C GLU A 853 -28.16 -5.55 -1.53
N HIS A 854 -28.67 -6.67 -1.00
CA HIS A 854 -29.96 -7.23 -1.34
C HIS A 854 -31.13 -6.27 -1.01
N PRO A 855 -32.18 -6.18 -1.84
CA PRO A 855 -33.31 -5.26 -1.61
C PRO A 855 -34.06 -5.48 -0.29
N SER A 856 -34.09 -6.73 0.20
CA SER A 856 -34.69 -7.06 1.49
C SER A 856 -33.77 -6.69 2.65
N GLN A 857 -34.22 -5.74 3.47
CA GLN A 857 -33.46 -5.24 4.63
C GLN A 857 -33.21 -6.33 5.68
N HIS A 858 -34.09 -7.33 5.76
CA HIS A 858 -33.93 -8.47 6.67
C HIS A 858 -32.82 -9.43 6.22
N VAL A 859 -32.75 -9.75 4.91
CA VAL A 859 -31.65 -10.55 4.32
C VAL A 859 -30.30 -9.84 4.52
N LYS A 860 -30.25 -8.54 4.22
CA LYS A 860 -29.07 -7.68 4.42
C LYS A 860 -28.66 -7.59 5.89
N GLY A 861 -29.63 -7.42 6.79
CA GLY A 861 -29.41 -7.36 8.23
C GLY A 861 -28.81 -8.66 8.78
N TYR A 862 -29.37 -9.80 8.38
CA TYR A 862 -28.89 -11.11 8.79
C TYR A 862 -27.49 -11.44 8.23
N ALA A 863 -27.21 -11.10 6.96
CA ALA A 863 -25.86 -11.20 6.40
C ALA A 863 -24.81 -10.40 7.20
N GLN A 864 -25.16 -9.19 7.63
CA GLN A 864 -24.27 -8.37 8.47
C GLN A 864 -24.13 -8.93 9.90
N GLN A 865 -25.21 -9.47 10.49
CA GLN A 865 -25.18 -10.14 11.78
C GLN A 865 -24.24 -11.36 11.76
N ALA A 866 -24.41 -12.25 10.78
CA ALA A 866 -23.58 -13.44 10.63
C ALA A 866 -22.08 -13.09 10.48
N ILE A 867 -21.74 -12.06 9.70
CA ILE A 867 -20.36 -11.55 9.60
C ILE A 867 -19.83 -11.07 10.95
N ASN A 868 -20.65 -10.38 11.75
CA ASN A 868 -20.27 -9.88 13.07
C ASN A 868 -20.03 -11.04 14.05
N GLU A 869 -20.87 -12.08 14.02
CA GLU A 869 -20.73 -13.28 14.88
C GLU A 869 -19.45 -14.06 14.55
N ILE A 870 -19.17 -14.30 13.27
CA ILE A 870 -17.91 -14.92 12.81
C ILE A 870 -16.71 -14.09 13.29
N ASN A 871 -16.77 -12.76 13.15
CA ASN A 871 -15.69 -11.87 13.60
C ASN A 871 -15.52 -11.91 15.12
N TYR A 872 -16.60 -11.91 15.90
CA TYR A 872 -16.57 -11.98 17.36
C TYR A 872 -16.01 -13.32 17.86
N GLN A 873 -16.21 -14.42 17.14
CA GLN A 873 -15.64 -15.72 17.50
C GLN A 873 -14.14 -15.87 17.14
N LEU A 874 -13.71 -15.30 16.00
CA LEU A 874 -12.31 -15.38 15.53
C LEU A 874 -11.40 -14.31 16.14
N ASN A 875 -11.96 -13.12 16.41
CA ASN A 875 -11.32 -11.95 16.98
C ASN A 875 -12.10 -11.43 18.22
N PRO A 876 -12.41 -12.28 19.23
CA PRO A 876 -13.11 -11.83 20.42
C PRO A 876 -12.31 -10.73 21.11
N PRO A 877 -12.98 -9.71 21.67
CA PRO A 877 -12.29 -8.62 22.31
C PRO A 877 -11.53 -9.10 23.55
N LYS A 878 -10.41 -8.44 23.86
CA LYS A 878 -9.57 -8.83 25.01
C LYS A 878 -10.35 -8.62 26.30
N ARG A 879 -10.81 -9.72 26.92
CA ARG A 879 -11.43 -9.66 28.25
C ARG A 879 -10.45 -8.99 29.23
N PHE A 880 -10.87 -7.87 29.77
CA PHE A 880 -10.10 -7.08 30.70
C PHE A 880 -10.01 -7.77 32.06
N ARG A 881 -8.88 -7.59 32.77
CA ARG A 881 -8.64 -8.10 34.12
C ARG A 881 -7.88 -7.05 34.91
N PHE A 882 -8.27 -6.88 36.18
CA PHE A 882 -7.61 -5.99 37.12
C PHE A 882 -6.47 -6.74 37.82
N GLU A 883 -5.26 -6.69 37.26
CA GLU A 883 -4.07 -7.30 37.84
C GLU A 883 -3.47 -6.39 38.93
N GLY A 884 -4.21 -6.22 40.03
CA GLY A 884 -3.80 -5.50 41.25
C GLY A 884 -3.63 -3.97 41.13
N GLY A 885 -3.58 -3.42 39.92
CA GLY A 885 -3.37 -2.00 39.65
C GLY A 885 -4.64 -1.20 39.29
N HIS A 886 -4.50 0.13 39.28
CA HIS A 886 -5.60 1.06 38.99
C HIS A 886 -6.23 0.79 37.59
N PRO A 887 -7.58 0.70 37.47
CA PRO A 887 -8.31 0.39 36.24
C PRO A 887 -7.75 1.04 34.95
N LEU A 888 -7.56 2.35 34.99
CA LEU A 888 -7.13 3.14 33.82
C LEU A 888 -5.69 2.85 33.38
N SER A 889 -4.83 2.36 34.28
CA SER A 889 -3.45 1.95 33.94
C SER A 889 -3.47 0.62 33.18
N SER A 890 -4.20 -0.37 33.70
CA SER A 890 -4.34 -1.68 33.05
C SER A 890 -5.08 -1.57 31.70
N LEU A 891 -6.10 -0.69 31.59
CA LEU A 891 -6.76 -0.36 30.32
C LEU A 891 -5.82 0.32 29.31
N ASN A 892 -5.04 1.32 29.76
CA ASN A 892 -4.06 2.02 28.94
C ASN A 892 -3.08 1.04 28.27
N SER A 893 -2.52 0.12 29.06
CA SER A 893 -1.57 -0.91 28.63
C SER A 893 -2.19 -1.98 27.74
N ALA A 894 -3.44 -2.37 28.00
CA ALA A 894 -4.16 -3.36 27.19
C ALA A 894 -4.58 -2.83 25.81
N TYR A 895 -4.84 -1.52 25.70
CA TYR A 895 -5.36 -0.83 24.51
C TYR A 895 -4.49 0.36 24.07
N PRO A 896 -3.22 0.13 23.67
CA PRO A 896 -2.32 1.18 23.20
C PRO A 896 -2.84 1.83 21.91
N SER A 897 -2.58 3.13 21.72
CA SER A 897 -3.03 3.86 20.54
C SER A 897 -2.54 3.22 19.23
N HIS A 898 -3.44 3.13 18.25
CA HIS A 898 -3.14 2.69 16.90
C HIS A 898 -2.11 3.62 16.24
N LYS A 899 -0.99 3.06 15.77
CA LYS A 899 0.14 3.78 15.15
C LYS A 899 0.20 3.67 13.61
N GLY A 900 -0.81 3.06 12.98
CA GLY A 900 -0.93 2.96 11.52
C GLY A 900 -1.80 4.06 10.91
N PRO A 901 -2.00 4.05 9.57
CA PRO A 901 -2.84 5.03 8.89
C PRO A 901 -4.33 4.84 9.25
N PRO A 902 -5.01 5.88 9.80
CA PRO A 902 -6.42 5.81 10.20
C PRO A 902 -7.40 5.47 9.07
N HIS A 903 -7.00 5.67 7.80
CA HIS A 903 -7.82 5.32 6.65
C HIS A 903 -7.84 3.81 6.32
N SER A 904 -6.94 2.99 6.87
CA SER A 904 -6.80 1.59 6.47
C SER A 904 -8.02 0.70 6.79
N ASP A 905 -8.30 -0.26 5.89
CA ASP A 905 -9.45 -1.19 5.98
C ASP A 905 -9.30 -2.26 7.07
N ALA A 906 -8.10 -2.39 7.64
CA ALA A 906 -7.76 -3.33 8.71
C ALA A 906 -8.13 -2.82 10.12
N VAL A 907 -8.82 -1.67 10.22
CA VAL A 907 -9.17 -1.03 11.50
C VAL A 907 -10.69 -0.80 11.55
N GLU A 908 -11.36 -1.43 12.53
CA GLU A 908 -12.78 -1.19 12.80
C GLU A 908 -13.02 0.29 13.18
N LYS A 909 -14.15 0.85 12.76
CA LYS A 909 -14.49 2.26 12.95
C LYS A 909 -15.87 2.44 13.57
N ALA A 910 -15.96 3.40 14.49
CA ALA A 910 -17.22 3.94 14.98
C ALA A 910 -17.37 5.37 14.46
N GLY A 911 -18.03 5.52 13.30
CA GLY A 911 -18.08 6.79 12.58
C GLY A 911 -16.69 7.25 12.14
N LYS A 912 -16.12 8.23 12.86
CA LYS A 912 -14.77 8.76 12.63
C LYS A 912 -13.71 8.24 13.62
N PHE A 913 -14.14 7.62 14.71
CA PHE A 913 -13.25 7.03 15.70
C PHE A 913 -12.76 5.66 15.22
N LEU A 914 -11.52 5.29 15.57
CA LEU A 914 -11.01 3.93 15.43
C LEU A 914 -11.40 3.11 16.66
N VAL A 915 -11.82 1.86 16.48
CA VAL A 915 -12.07 0.93 17.59
C VAL A 915 -10.78 0.19 17.91
N LEU A 916 -10.30 0.29 19.15
CA LEU A 916 -9.12 -0.43 19.65
C LEU A 916 -9.47 -1.78 20.30
N GLY A 917 -10.75 -1.99 20.61
CA GLY A 917 -11.34 -3.22 21.14
C GLY A 917 -12.43 -2.93 22.17
N GLU A 918 -12.89 -3.97 22.87
CA GLU A 918 -14.07 -3.93 23.74
C GLU A 918 -13.80 -4.62 25.09
N PRO A 919 -13.16 -3.94 26.06
CA PRO A 919 -12.93 -4.49 27.41
C PRO A 919 -14.22 -4.88 28.14
N GLY A 920 -15.37 -4.35 27.72
CA GLY A 920 -16.65 -4.45 28.41
C GLY A 920 -16.97 -3.18 29.21
N THR A 921 -18.15 -3.15 29.82
CA THR A 921 -18.60 -2.03 30.67
C THR A 921 -17.82 -1.97 31.98
N VAL A 922 -17.31 -0.79 32.32
CA VAL A 922 -16.77 -0.45 33.63
C VAL A 922 -17.66 0.65 34.23
N SER A 923 -18.02 0.56 35.51
CA SER A 923 -18.75 1.64 36.19
C SER A 923 -17.84 2.84 36.45
N LEU A 924 -18.40 4.05 36.48
CA LEU A 924 -17.63 5.26 36.76
C LEU A 924 -17.01 5.21 38.16
N ASP A 925 -17.76 4.70 39.15
CA ASP A 925 -17.35 4.62 40.56
C ASP A 925 -16.14 3.69 40.73
N ALA A 926 -16.07 2.60 39.96
CA ALA A 926 -14.93 1.69 39.96
C ALA A 926 -13.65 2.34 39.42
N LEU A 927 -13.72 3.49 38.76
CA LEU A 927 -12.55 4.26 38.30
C LEU A 927 -11.99 5.22 39.36
N ALA A 928 -12.65 5.38 40.51
CA ALA A 928 -12.24 6.20 41.65
C ALA A 928 -11.82 7.65 41.31
N LEU A 929 -12.36 8.23 40.23
CA LEU A 929 -12.08 9.61 39.83
C LEU A 929 -12.91 10.61 40.68
N PRO A 930 -12.34 11.74 41.12
CA PRO A 930 -13.12 12.81 41.73
C PRO A 930 -14.05 13.46 40.69
N LYS A 931 -15.12 14.11 41.12
CA LYS A 931 -16.10 14.73 40.20
C LYS A 931 -15.87 16.24 40.07
N ILE A 932 -14.97 16.66 39.19
CA ILE A 932 -14.61 18.08 39.00
C ILE A 932 -15.39 18.64 37.79
N THR A 933 -16.30 19.58 38.02
CA THR A 933 -17.22 20.09 36.97
C THR A 933 -17.33 21.62 36.97
N HIS A 934 -17.95 22.17 35.92
CA HIS A 934 -18.38 23.57 35.89
C HIS A 934 -19.63 23.81 36.77
N ALA A 935 -20.45 22.79 37.02
CA ALA A 935 -21.63 22.91 37.89
C ALA A 935 -21.24 23.02 39.39
N SER A 936 -20.15 22.37 39.81
CA SER A 936 -19.55 22.51 41.14
C SER A 936 -18.72 23.78 41.33
N GLY A 937 -18.66 24.68 40.33
CA GLY A 937 -17.85 25.91 40.36
C GLY A 937 -16.32 25.70 40.28
N GLN A 938 -15.84 24.45 40.27
CA GLN A 938 -14.42 24.11 40.29
C GLN A 938 -13.75 24.32 38.92
N LEU A 939 -14.49 24.16 37.82
CA LEU A 939 -14.04 24.52 36.48
C LEU A 939 -14.52 25.93 36.10
N THR A 940 -13.59 26.86 36.02
CA THR A 940 -13.79 28.26 35.62
C THR A 940 -12.83 28.64 34.50
N LYS A 941 -13.02 29.82 33.89
CA LYS A 941 -12.07 30.42 32.93
C LYS A 941 -10.65 30.58 33.49
N ALA A 942 -10.50 30.71 34.80
CA ALA A 942 -9.21 30.85 35.45
C ALA A 942 -8.48 29.51 35.64
N THR A 943 -9.21 28.39 35.79
CA THR A 943 -8.69 27.10 36.31
C THR A 943 -7.46 26.57 35.57
N TYR A 944 -7.36 26.77 34.25
CA TYR A 944 -6.20 26.36 33.44
C TYR A 944 -5.40 27.52 32.81
N SER A 945 -5.82 28.76 33.06
CA SER A 945 -5.19 29.93 32.41
C SER A 945 -3.70 30.10 32.72
N PRO A 946 -3.22 29.98 33.98
CA PRO A 946 -1.79 30.09 34.27
C PRO A 946 -0.93 29.00 33.61
N ALA A 947 -1.42 27.75 33.62
CA ALA A 947 -0.73 26.63 32.97
C ALA A 947 -0.66 26.81 31.45
N ALA A 948 -1.74 27.29 30.84
CA ALA A 948 -1.76 27.62 29.41
C ALA A 948 -0.87 28.81 29.05
N GLN A 949 -0.80 29.86 29.88
CA GLN A 949 0.12 30.99 29.68
C GLN A 949 1.58 30.49 29.64
N SER A 950 1.99 29.64 30.59
CA SER A 950 3.33 29.05 30.61
C SER A 950 3.61 28.19 29.36
N ALA A 951 2.68 27.29 29.03
CA ALA A 951 2.77 26.46 27.81
C ALA A 951 2.86 27.28 26.52
N ILE A 952 2.06 28.34 26.40
CA ILE A 952 2.00 29.20 25.22
C ILE A 952 3.21 30.14 25.16
N GLN A 953 3.76 30.61 26.29
CA GLN A 953 4.97 31.43 26.29
C GLN A 953 6.13 30.71 25.59
N GLY A 954 6.40 29.45 25.96
CA GLY A 954 7.44 28.61 25.35
C GLY A 954 7.11 28.03 23.97
N MET A 955 5.87 28.15 23.48
CA MET A 955 5.45 27.54 22.21
C MET A 955 6.03 28.28 20.99
N PRO A 956 6.58 27.58 19.98
CA PRO A 956 6.99 28.16 18.70
C PRO A 956 5.86 28.92 18.00
N GLU A 957 6.18 30.03 17.33
CA GLU A 957 5.18 30.89 16.68
C GLU A 957 4.41 30.18 15.56
N THR A 958 5.06 29.27 14.83
CA THR A 958 4.39 28.39 13.84
C THR A 958 3.36 27.46 14.48
N GLN A 959 3.60 26.98 15.71
CA GLN A 959 2.67 26.16 16.47
C GLN A 959 1.53 27.02 17.05
N LYS A 960 1.83 28.21 17.60
CA LYS A 960 0.82 29.21 18.03
C LYS A 960 -0.15 29.53 16.90
N GLN A 961 0.36 29.80 15.70
CA GLN A 961 -0.43 30.09 14.51
C GLN A 961 -1.24 28.87 14.06
N ALA A 962 -0.70 27.65 14.13
CA ALA A 962 -1.45 26.44 13.80
C ALA A 962 -2.62 26.19 14.78
N ILE A 963 -2.42 26.42 16.09
CA ILE A 963 -3.49 26.33 17.11
C ILE A 963 -4.55 27.44 16.91
N LYS A 964 -4.12 28.67 16.63
CA LYS A 964 -5.04 29.79 16.34
C LYS A 964 -5.84 29.55 15.06
N ALA A 965 -5.21 29.06 14.00
CA ALA A 965 -5.88 28.71 12.75
C ALA A 965 -6.87 27.54 12.91
N TYR A 966 -6.51 26.54 13.73
CA TYR A 966 -7.37 25.42 14.10
C TYR A 966 -8.66 25.90 14.76
N THR A 967 -8.54 26.63 15.87
CA THR A 967 -9.65 27.15 16.70
C THR A 967 -10.53 28.18 15.99
N GLY A 968 -10.08 28.73 14.86
CA GLY A 968 -10.89 29.51 13.93
C GLY A 968 -11.66 28.62 12.94
N SER A 969 -11.23 28.61 11.68
CA SER A 969 -11.92 27.93 10.57
C SER A 969 -11.21 26.68 10.06
N SER A 970 -9.95 26.45 10.43
CA SER A 970 -9.13 25.41 9.79
C SER A 970 -9.37 24.01 10.35
N TYR A 971 -10.05 23.86 11.50
CA TYR A 971 -10.33 22.56 12.12
C TYR A 971 -10.97 21.55 11.15
N VAL A 972 -11.84 21.99 10.23
CA VAL A 972 -12.48 21.09 9.25
C VAL A 972 -11.44 20.42 8.35
N GLY A 973 -10.53 21.21 7.76
CA GLY A 973 -9.46 20.72 6.90
C GLY A 973 -8.39 19.96 7.67
N MET A 974 -7.98 20.48 8.83
CA MET A 974 -6.95 19.86 9.68
C MET A 974 -7.40 18.49 10.19
N ASN A 975 -8.60 18.38 10.76
CA ASN A 975 -9.13 17.10 11.25
C ASN A 975 -9.44 16.14 10.11
N SER A 976 -9.90 16.61 8.94
CA SER A 976 -10.03 15.75 7.75
C SER A 976 -8.69 15.21 7.27
N SER A 977 -7.62 16.02 7.32
CA SER A 977 -6.26 15.56 6.97
C SER A 977 -5.71 14.52 7.98
N LEU A 978 -6.08 14.62 9.26
CA LEU A 978 -5.75 13.64 10.29
C LEU A 978 -6.58 12.33 10.14
N TRP A 979 -7.90 12.41 9.98
CA TRP A 979 -8.78 11.24 9.74
C TRP A 979 -8.40 10.45 8.47
N THR A 980 -7.90 11.14 7.45
CA THR A 980 -7.40 10.51 6.21
C THR A 980 -5.93 10.08 6.30
N GLY A 981 -5.24 10.26 7.43
CA GLY A 981 -3.84 9.88 7.61
C GLY A 981 -2.83 10.66 6.76
N ASN A 982 -3.23 11.79 6.18
CA ASN A 982 -2.38 12.66 5.36
C ASN A 982 -2.36 14.10 5.94
N PRO A 983 -1.89 14.30 7.18
CA PRO A 983 -2.04 15.58 7.88
C PRO A 983 -1.27 16.72 7.22
N THR A 984 -1.93 17.88 7.10
CA THR A 984 -1.30 19.12 6.61
C THR A 984 -0.19 19.60 7.54
N GLY A 985 0.67 20.52 7.07
CA GLY A 985 1.72 21.13 7.92
C GLY A 985 1.16 21.75 9.20
N ALA A 986 0.06 22.51 9.09
CA ALA A 986 -0.65 23.05 10.25
C ALA A 986 -1.22 21.94 11.16
N ALA A 987 -1.82 20.89 10.61
CA ALA A 987 -2.37 19.78 11.41
C ALA A 987 -1.27 19.02 12.17
N LYS A 988 -0.08 18.87 11.59
CA LYS A 988 1.11 18.34 12.27
C LYS A 988 1.58 19.27 13.38
N ALA A 989 1.80 20.55 13.09
CA ALA A 989 2.30 21.54 14.06
C ALA A 989 1.36 21.70 15.26
N ALA A 990 0.04 21.79 15.04
CA ALA A 990 -0.94 21.84 16.11
C ALA A 990 -1.01 20.53 16.91
N GLY A 991 -0.92 19.37 16.24
CA GLY A 991 -0.91 18.07 16.93
C GLY A 991 0.35 17.85 17.78
N GLU A 992 1.50 18.25 17.26
CA GLU A 992 2.79 18.24 17.95
C GLU A 992 2.75 19.14 19.19
N ALA A 993 2.31 20.40 19.04
CA ALA A 993 2.18 21.35 20.14
C ALA A 993 1.29 20.82 21.29
N LEU A 994 0.22 20.08 20.98
CA LEU A 994 -0.66 19.47 21.98
C LEU A 994 -0.04 18.24 22.66
N HIS A 995 0.91 17.57 22.02
CA HIS A 995 1.67 16.46 22.62
C HIS A 995 2.85 16.95 23.48
N THR A 996 3.55 18.03 23.07
CA THR A 996 4.78 18.51 23.73
C THR A 996 4.52 19.62 24.75
N MET A 997 3.66 20.59 24.41
CA MET A 997 3.36 21.77 25.23
C MET A 997 2.01 21.65 25.97
N GLY A 998 1.29 20.54 25.82
CA GLY A 998 0.04 20.30 26.54
C GLY A 998 0.25 20.28 28.06
N HIS A 999 -0.42 21.17 28.79
CA HIS A 999 -0.46 21.11 30.24
C HIS A 999 -1.33 19.93 30.71
N ASP A 1000 -1.06 19.45 31.92
CA ASP A 1000 -1.89 18.40 32.51
C ASP A 1000 -3.29 18.91 32.84
N ILE A 1001 -4.26 18.01 32.75
CA ILE A 1001 -5.65 18.26 33.13
C ILE A 1001 -5.94 17.41 34.38
N ALA A 1002 -6.57 18.00 35.38
CA ALA A 1002 -6.81 17.32 36.66
C ALA A 1002 -7.63 16.03 36.44
N PRO A 1003 -7.22 14.88 37.00
CA PRO A 1003 -8.01 13.64 36.92
C PRO A 1003 -9.41 13.89 37.50
N GLY A 1004 -10.45 13.40 36.85
CA GLY A 1004 -11.83 13.64 37.25
C GLY A 1004 -12.46 14.95 36.74
N THR A 1005 -11.73 15.76 35.98
CA THR A 1005 -12.29 16.88 35.20
C THR A 1005 -13.30 16.35 34.18
N VAL A 1006 -14.51 16.91 34.16
CA VAL A 1006 -15.57 16.53 33.22
C VAL A 1006 -15.65 17.54 32.07
N LEU A 1007 -15.39 17.07 30.85
CA LEU A 1007 -15.35 17.87 29.62
C LEU A 1007 -16.56 17.55 28.72
N SER A 1008 -16.95 18.53 27.92
CA SER A 1008 -18.07 18.46 26.98
C SER A 1008 -17.59 18.53 25.53
N ARG A 1009 -18.16 17.71 24.65
CA ARG A 1009 -18.00 17.82 23.20
C ARG A 1009 -19.29 17.44 22.50
N LYS A 1010 -19.93 18.36 21.79
CA LYS A 1010 -21.10 18.06 20.97
C LYS A 1010 -20.67 17.73 19.54
N LEU A 1011 -21.37 16.77 18.94
CA LEU A 1011 -21.13 16.24 17.61
C LEU A 1011 -22.44 16.28 16.81
N SER A 1012 -22.34 16.60 15.52
CA SER A 1012 -23.41 16.40 14.56
C SER A 1012 -23.11 15.14 13.74
N VAL A 1013 -23.81 14.04 14.01
CA VAL A 1013 -23.58 12.71 13.41
C VAL A 1013 -24.91 12.11 12.96
N GLN A 1014 -24.94 11.51 11.77
CA GLN A 1014 -26.16 10.96 11.15
C GLN A 1014 -25.87 9.63 10.43
N GLY A 1015 -26.93 8.85 10.17
CA GLY A 1015 -26.85 7.56 9.46
C GLY A 1015 -25.96 6.54 10.17
N ALA A 1016 -25.31 5.67 9.40
CA ALA A 1016 -24.50 4.57 9.94
C ALA A 1016 -23.39 5.02 10.92
N ALA A 1017 -22.84 6.23 10.76
CA ALA A 1017 -21.85 6.79 11.69
C ALA A 1017 -22.45 7.09 13.08
N LEU A 1018 -23.74 7.46 13.14
CA LEU A 1018 -24.48 7.60 14.39
C LEU A 1018 -24.76 6.21 14.98
N ASP A 1019 -25.29 5.29 14.19
CA ASP A 1019 -25.64 3.93 14.65
C ASP A 1019 -24.42 3.17 15.23
N GLN A 1020 -23.25 3.32 14.61
CA GLN A 1020 -22.00 2.74 15.09
C GLN A 1020 -21.54 3.36 16.41
N ILE A 1021 -21.62 4.68 16.54
CA ILE A 1021 -21.20 5.40 17.76
C ILE A 1021 -22.19 5.15 18.92
N LEU A 1022 -23.49 4.99 18.65
CA LEU A 1022 -24.47 4.61 19.68
C LEU A 1022 -24.33 3.14 20.14
N LYS A 1023 -23.66 2.29 19.35
CA LYS A 1023 -23.34 0.89 19.68
C LYS A 1023 -21.90 0.72 20.21
N SER A 1024 -21.35 1.77 20.83
CA SER A 1024 -19.95 1.78 21.31
C SER A 1024 -19.76 1.56 22.82
N THR A 1025 -20.82 1.40 23.61
CA THR A 1025 -20.75 1.06 25.04
C THR A 1025 -19.80 -0.12 25.29
N GLY A 1026 -18.84 0.04 26.21
CA GLY A 1026 -17.82 -0.96 26.51
C GLY A 1026 -16.63 -1.01 25.53
N LYS A 1027 -16.62 -0.21 24.45
CA LYS A 1027 -15.50 -0.08 23.51
C LYS A 1027 -14.49 0.97 23.92
N VAL A 1028 -13.22 0.71 23.60
CA VAL A 1028 -12.17 1.75 23.55
C VAL A 1028 -12.13 2.32 22.14
N LEU A 1029 -12.44 3.60 22.03
CA LEU A 1029 -12.35 4.40 20.81
C LEU A 1029 -11.08 5.26 20.82
N GLN A 1030 -10.52 5.56 19.65
CA GLN A 1030 -9.46 6.54 19.43
C GLN A 1030 -9.95 7.59 18.44
N GLU A 1031 -9.78 8.88 18.76
CA GLU A 1031 -9.99 10.01 17.86
C GLU A 1031 -8.66 10.34 17.17
N PRO A 1032 -8.47 10.06 15.86
CA PRO A 1032 -7.22 10.35 15.17
C PRO A 1032 -6.92 11.84 15.00
N ALA A 1033 -7.93 12.69 15.15
CA ALA A 1033 -7.84 14.13 14.92
C ALA A 1033 -7.69 14.95 16.21
N ILE A 1034 -7.50 16.27 16.09
CA ILE A 1034 -7.50 17.17 17.25
C ILE A 1034 -8.92 17.23 17.82
N MET A 1035 -9.06 17.06 19.13
CA MET A 1035 -10.36 16.97 19.79
C MET A 1035 -10.65 18.22 20.62
N SER A 1036 -11.37 19.18 20.02
CA SER A 1036 -11.97 20.31 20.75
C SER A 1036 -12.99 19.82 21.78
N THR A 1037 -12.78 20.19 23.03
CA THR A 1037 -13.74 20.04 24.13
C THR A 1037 -13.94 21.38 24.81
N SER A 1038 -14.95 21.50 25.67
CA SER A 1038 -15.16 22.67 26.51
C SER A 1038 -15.38 22.22 27.94
N ILE A 1039 -14.95 23.03 28.91
CA ILE A 1039 -15.34 22.84 30.32
C ILE A 1039 -16.85 23.11 30.54
N ARG A 1040 -17.54 23.75 29.59
CA ARG A 1040 -18.99 24.02 29.65
C ARG A 1040 -19.83 22.94 28.95
N PRO A 1041 -20.89 22.41 29.60
CA PRO A 1041 -21.84 21.50 28.96
C PRO A 1041 -22.71 22.19 27.89
N SER A 1042 -22.92 23.51 28.03
CA SER A 1042 -23.74 24.31 27.12
C SER A 1042 -23.06 24.62 25.80
N SER A 1043 -21.73 24.59 25.72
CA SER A 1043 -20.96 24.94 24.52
C SER A 1043 -21.36 24.12 23.29
N TRP A 1044 -21.40 24.81 22.14
CA TRP A 1044 -21.81 24.31 20.83
C TRP A 1044 -23.22 23.69 20.77
N SER A 1045 -23.59 23.19 19.58
CA SER A 1045 -24.79 22.39 19.34
C SER A 1045 -24.45 21.12 18.56
N GLY A 1046 -25.30 20.09 18.67
CA GLY A 1046 -25.10 18.80 18.04
C GLY A 1046 -26.09 17.77 18.59
N ASN A 1047 -26.40 16.73 17.83
CA ASN A 1047 -27.37 15.72 18.24
C ASN A 1047 -26.77 14.65 19.18
N VAL A 1048 -25.45 14.54 19.25
CA VAL A 1048 -24.75 13.68 20.23
C VAL A 1048 -23.89 14.58 21.13
N GLN A 1049 -23.96 14.40 22.44
CA GLN A 1049 -23.07 15.05 23.40
C GLN A 1049 -22.20 14.02 24.11
N LEU A 1050 -20.89 14.22 24.07
CA LEU A 1050 -19.93 13.45 24.87
C LEU A 1050 -19.79 14.11 26.26
N LYS A 1051 -19.93 13.30 27.31
CA LYS A 1051 -19.56 13.62 28.71
C LYS A 1051 -18.27 12.86 29.02
N LEU A 1052 -17.17 13.59 29.08
CA LEU A 1052 -15.81 13.04 29.05
C LEU A 1052 -15.12 13.22 30.41
N HIS A 1053 -15.00 12.16 31.18
CA HIS A 1053 -14.27 12.13 32.45
C HIS A 1053 -12.76 12.00 32.18
N VAL A 1054 -11.93 12.90 32.71
CA VAL A 1054 -10.48 12.92 32.47
C VAL A 1054 -9.75 11.87 33.32
N GLY A 1055 -9.01 10.95 32.70
CA GLY A 1055 -8.10 10.03 33.40
C GLY A 1055 -6.76 10.66 33.80
N PRO A 1056 -5.95 9.98 34.62
CA PRO A 1056 -4.65 10.49 35.06
C PRO A 1056 -3.64 10.60 33.90
N GLY A 1057 -2.78 11.63 33.95
CA GLY A 1057 -1.76 11.86 32.91
C GLY A 1057 -2.34 12.21 31.54
N VAL A 1058 -3.55 12.77 31.47
CA VAL A 1058 -4.12 13.33 30.24
C VAL A 1058 -3.69 14.79 30.12
N LYS A 1059 -3.13 15.14 28.97
CA LYS A 1059 -2.69 16.50 28.62
C LYS A 1059 -3.60 17.14 27.58
N GLY A 1060 -3.66 18.47 27.60
CA GLY A 1060 -4.33 19.29 26.60
C GLY A 1060 -3.89 20.74 26.70
N LEU A 1061 -4.55 21.64 25.97
CA LEU A 1061 -4.26 23.06 26.02
C LEU A 1061 -5.53 23.88 26.15
N TRP A 1062 -5.63 24.66 27.22
CA TRP A 1062 -6.65 25.69 27.36
C TRP A 1062 -6.33 26.84 26.41
N VAL A 1063 -7.29 27.16 25.53
CA VAL A 1063 -7.17 28.21 24.52
C VAL A 1063 -8.20 29.33 24.70
N GLY A 1064 -9.04 29.21 25.74
CA GLY A 1064 -10.05 30.20 26.13
C GLY A 1064 -9.46 31.48 26.76
N PRO A 1065 -10.32 32.31 27.38
CA PRO A 1065 -9.91 33.58 27.98
C PRO A 1065 -8.81 33.37 29.02
N GLY A 1066 -7.79 34.23 28.99
CA GLY A 1066 -6.62 34.16 29.85
C GLY A 1066 -5.44 33.38 29.28
N SER A 1067 -5.61 32.52 28.26
CA SER A 1067 -4.50 31.68 27.77
C SER A 1067 -3.35 32.44 27.10
N ALA A 1068 -3.58 33.66 26.61
CA ALA A 1068 -2.60 34.47 25.87
C ALA A 1068 -2.12 35.72 26.65
N GLY A 1069 -2.20 35.67 27.99
CA GLY A 1069 -1.79 36.74 28.89
C GLY A 1069 -2.87 37.81 29.13
N GLY A 1070 -2.98 38.27 30.37
CA GLY A 1070 -4.08 39.14 30.79
C GLY A 1070 -5.43 38.47 30.57
N SER A 1071 -6.38 39.17 29.96
CA SER A 1071 -7.70 38.63 29.56
C SER A 1071 -7.72 37.95 28.18
N LYS A 1072 -6.60 37.94 27.44
CA LYS A 1072 -6.55 37.51 26.03
C LYS A 1072 -6.62 35.98 25.90
N ALA A 1073 -7.20 35.51 24.81
CA ALA A 1073 -7.28 34.10 24.42
C ALA A 1073 -6.35 33.80 23.24
N LEU A 1074 -5.88 32.55 23.12
CA LEU A 1074 -5.22 32.06 21.90
C LEU A 1074 -6.25 31.61 20.85
N SER A 1075 -7.42 31.13 21.29
CA SER A 1075 -8.53 30.76 20.42
C SER A 1075 -9.08 31.97 19.69
N MET A 1076 -9.43 31.79 18.41
CA MET A 1076 -10.21 32.78 17.67
C MET A 1076 -11.65 32.91 18.20
N ASN A 1077 -12.14 31.93 18.97
CA ASN A 1077 -13.49 31.86 19.52
C ASN A 1077 -13.45 31.84 21.06
N ALA A 1078 -12.92 32.90 21.67
CA ALA A 1078 -12.72 33.03 23.12
C ALA A 1078 -13.97 32.80 24.00
N GLY A 1079 -15.19 32.88 23.44
CA GLY A 1079 -16.45 32.62 24.16
C GLY A 1079 -16.75 31.14 24.44
N GLU A 1080 -16.00 30.21 23.85
CA GLU A 1080 -16.33 28.77 23.88
C GLU A 1080 -15.77 28.01 25.09
N ASP A 1081 -14.88 28.65 25.88
CA ASP A 1081 -14.13 28.02 26.99
C ASP A 1081 -13.52 26.68 26.56
N GLU A 1082 -12.81 26.72 25.43
CA GLU A 1082 -12.29 25.55 24.73
C GLU A 1082 -10.98 25.04 25.38
N LEU A 1083 -10.96 23.73 25.60
CA LEU A 1083 -9.82 22.91 26.01
C LEU A 1083 -9.60 21.88 24.90
N ILE A 1084 -8.53 22.06 24.11
CA ILE A 1084 -8.20 21.18 22.99
C ILE A 1084 -7.32 20.02 23.45
N LEU A 1085 -7.68 18.81 23.02
CA LEU A 1085 -6.96 17.56 23.32
C LEU A 1085 -6.19 17.06 22.09
N PRO A 1086 -5.01 16.43 22.30
CA PRO A 1086 -4.13 16.02 21.21
C PRO A 1086 -4.73 14.94 20.29
N PRO A 1087 -4.22 14.79 19.05
CA PRO A 1087 -4.50 13.66 18.19
C PRO A 1087 -4.27 12.32 18.89
N ASN A 1088 -5.04 11.30 18.50
CA ASN A 1088 -4.98 9.95 19.04
C ASN A 1088 -5.39 9.82 20.52
N THR A 1089 -6.15 10.79 21.03
CA THR A 1089 -6.84 10.69 22.34
C THR A 1089 -7.76 9.46 22.35
N ARG A 1090 -7.71 8.68 23.43
CA ARG A 1090 -8.47 7.44 23.61
C ARG A 1090 -9.59 7.60 24.62
N LEU A 1091 -10.74 6.99 24.34
CA LEU A 1091 -11.96 7.05 25.14
C LEU A 1091 -12.45 5.63 25.42
N LEU A 1092 -12.61 5.22 26.68
CA LEU A 1092 -13.45 4.06 27.02
C LEU A 1092 -14.88 4.55 27.21
N ILE A 1093 -15.81 4.03 26.40
CA ILE A 1093 -17.22 4.41 26.48
C ILE A 1093 -17.90 3.63 27.61
N LEU A 1094 -18.36 4.36 28.63
CA LEU A 1094 -18.99 3.80 29.84
C LEU A 1094 -20.49 3.56 29.61
N SER A 1095 -21.19 4.50 28.96
CA SER A 1095 -22.60 4.32 28.58
C SER A 1095 -23.05 5.21 27.43
N VAL A 1096 -24.13 4.78 26.75
CA VAL A 1096 -24.87 5.57 25.76
C VAL A 1096 -26.31 5.68 26.24
N LYS A 1097 -26.83 6.90 26.35
CA LYS A 1097 -28.14 7.23 26.93
C LYS A 1097 -28.91 8.16 26.00
N LYS A 1098 -30.24 8.05 25.95
CA LYS A 1098 -31.13 9.07 25.36
C LYS A 1098 -31.60 10.00 26.49
N PRO A 1099 -31.21 11.28 26.53
CA PRO A 1099 -31.61 12.18 27.61
C PRO A 1099 -33.12 12.47 27.55
N SER A 1100 -33.76 12.55 28.73
CA SER A 1100 -35.09 13.14 28.92
C SER A 1100 -35.04 14.66 29.13
N GLY A 1101 -33.86 15.17 29.50
CA GLY A 1101 -33.56 16.58 29.75
C GLY A 1101 -32.06 16.75 30.07
N PRO A 1102 -31.61 17.95 30.51
CA PRO A 1102 -30.27 18.10 31.08
C PRO A 1102 -30.14 17.32 32.40
N ASP A 1103 -28.96 16.75 32.65
CA ASP A 1103 -28.59 16.23 33.98
C ASP A 1103 -28.16 17.36 34.93
N ALA A 1104 -27.86 17.01 36.20
CA ALA A 1104 -27.43 17.96 37.22
C ALA A 1104 -26.09 18.68 36.90
N ASP A 1105 -25.31 18.16 35.93
CA ASP A 1105 -24.09 18.79 35.43
C ASP A 1105 -24.34 19.57 34.12
N GLY A 1106 -25.60 19.67 33.65
CA GLY A 1106 -26.03 20.36 32.43
C GLY A 1106 -25.93 19.56 31.13
N PHE A 1107 -25.52 18.29 31.17
CA PHE A 1107 -25.33 17.46 29.97
C PHE A 1107 -26.66 16.88 29.45
N GLY A 1108 -26.85 16.85 28.13
CA GLY A 1108 -28.11 16.47 27.48
C GLY A 1108 -28.92 17.66 26.98
N ALA A 1109 -28.59 18.89 27.39
CA ALA A 1109 -29.24 20.12 26.93
C ALA A 1109 -29.16 20.29 25.39
N GLY A 1110 -30.28 20.01 24.72
CA GLY A 1110 -30.43 20.09 23.26
C GLY A 1110 -29.82 18.92 22.48
N ALA A 1111 -29.33 17.87 23.15
CA ALA A 1111 -28.79 16.66 22.51
C ALA A 1111 -29.87 15.57 22.38
N GLN A 1112 -29.79 14.74 21.34
CA GLN A 1112 -30.64 13.55 21.17
C GLN A 1112 -30.04 12.32 21.87
N HIS A 1113 -28.74 12.31 22.12
CA HIS A 1113 -28.00 11.25 22.80
C HIS A 1113 -26.88 11.84 23.66
N VAL A 1114 -26.66 11.27 24.84
CA VAL A 1114 -25.48 11.52 25.68
C VAL A 1114 -24.63 10.25 25.70
N ILE A 1115 -23.33 10.41 25.48
CA ILE A 1115 -22.34 9.33 25.54
C ILE A 1115 -21.36 9.67 26.64
N GLU A 1116 -21.35 8.84 27.67
CA GLU A 1116 -20.50 9.01 28.84
C GLU A 1116 -19.26 8.13 28.69
N ALA A 1117 -18.08 8.72 28.79
CA ALA A 1117 -16.81 8.06 28.53
C ALA A 1117 -15.71 8.58 29.47
N VAL A 1118 -14.69 7.75 29.69
CA VAL A 1118 -13.44 8.16 30.35
C VAL A 1118 -12.32 8.29 29.32
N ILE A 1119 -11.57 9.39 29.39
CA ILE A 1119 -10.37 9.60 28.60
C ILE A 1119 -9.26 8.75 29.21
N LEU A 1120 -8.71 7.80 28.45
CA LEU A 1120 -7.60 6.98 28.93
C LEU A 1120 -6.31 7.81 29.01
N PRO A 1121 -5.40 7.49 29.96
CA PRO A 1121 -4.12 8.17 30.11
C PRO A 1121 -3.36 8.39 28.80
N SER A 1122 -2.60 9.48 28.68
CA SER A 1122 -1.59 9.55 27.62
C SER A 1122 -0.51 8.48 27.90
N MET A 1123 0.06 7.88 26.84
CA MET A 1123 1.27 7.11 27.04
C MET A 1123 2.43 8.10 27.11
N GLN A 1124 3.14 8.12 28.23
CA GLN A 1124 4.43 8.81 28.33
C GLN A 1124 5.35 8.31 27.20
N ALA A 1125 6.11 9.21 26.61
CA ALA A 1125 7.13 8.86 25.65
C ALA A 1125 8.33 8.26 26.40
N SER A 1126 8.44 6.93 26.33
CA SER A 1126 9.62 6.15 26.71
C SER A 1126 10.67 6.15 25.59
#